data_AF-A0AA39VI00-F1
#
_entry.id   AF-A0AA39VI00-F1
#
_cell.length_a   1.000
_cell.length_b   1.000
_cell.length_c   1.000
_cell.angle_alpha   90.00
_cell.angle_beta   90.00
_cell.angle_gamma   90.00
#
_symmetry.space_group_name_H-M   'P 1'
#
loop_
_entity.id
_entity.type
_entity.pdbx_description
1 polymer ?
#
loop_
_entity_poly.entity_id
_entity_poly.type
_entity_poly.pdbx_seq_one_letter_code
_entity_poly.pdbx_strand_id
1 'polypeptide(L)'
;MYGRNHWTLCWYIAISALLAYASLPITIAKETLPEHKSPDDTYTLALHKALLFFNAQKSGKLPNNNGIPWRGDSGLNDGNTTTDVKGGLAGGYYDAGDNAKFHFPMSYAMTILSWSLIEYNHKYKAIGEYDHIRELIKWGTDYLLLTFNSSATKINQIHAQVGGSLNDYSVPDDHYCWQRPEDMDYPRPVQTIAAGPDLAGEMAAALAAASIVFRDNTAYSKKLIKGNVSYISLATNPGMPRNSKAFSGNLDLSVLSWDNKLPAAMLLLTRLRIFLNPGYPFEGMLIKYHNTTTLTMCSYIKLFSVFNWTGGGMIQLNHGRPQPLQYVSNAAFLASLFVDYMNATGAPGFFCGPNFISLDMLQRFATSQMNYILGKNPMKMSYVVGFGNKFPRHVHHRGASIPHDNKKYSCTGGWKWRDNRNPDPNNIIGAMVGGPDQFDQFRDVRTNYSYTEPTLAGNAGLVAALVSLTSSGGHGIDKTPFSQKFYHSSQRALQPQPQHRGSLESRASLHTHVVFLELCFFSVTLVCCAETPALSITIAKDTLPDTYTLGLHKALLFFNAQKSGKLPNNNGIPWRGDSGLNDGNTTTDVKGGLVGGYYDAGDNAKFHFPMSYAMTMLSWSLIEYNHKYKAIGEYDHIREHIKWGTDYLLLTFNSSATKIYQIHAQVGGSLNDYSVPDDHYCWQRPEDMDYPRPVQAIAAGPDLAGEMAAALAAASIVFRDNTAYSKSSSKVLKLCFLLQGMSAEDDGNVSYISLATHPGMPRNSKAFSGNLDLSVLNWDKKLPASMLLLTRIRIFLNPGYPYEDMLGRGMIQLNHGRPQPLPYVANAAFLASLFVDYMNATGAPGFFCGPNFVSLDMLQRFATSQMDYILGKNPMKMSYVVGFGNKFPRHVHHRGASIPHDNKKYSCTGGWKWRDNRNPDPNNIIGAMVGGPDQLTNSVMFALTIATLSRL
;
A
#
# COMPACT_ATOMS: atom_id res chain seq x y z
N MET A 1 84.81 21.46 -18.40
CA MET A 1 83.88 22.49 -18.92
C MET A 1 82.47 22.16 -18.44
N TYR A 2 81.71 23.19 -18.03
CA TYR A 2 80.23 23.35 -18.09
C TYR A 2 79.65 24.13 -16.89
N GLY A 3 80.08 25.39 -16.76
CA GLY A 3 79.29 26.39 -16.03
C GLY A 3 78.14 26.88 -16.92
N ARG A 4 76.95 26.27 -16.81
CA ARG A 4 75.71 26.71 -17.50
C ARG A 4 74.48 26.09 -16.84
N ASN A 5 73.99 26.67 -15.73
CA ASN A 5 72.67 26.31 -15.17
C ASN A 5 71.99 27.35 -14.25
N HIS A 6 72.63 28.48 -13.92
CA HIS A 6 71.95 29.54 -13.15
C HIS A 6 70.93 30.34 -13.98
N TRP A 7 71.23 30.60 -15.26
CA TRP A 7 70.36 31.40 -16.13
C TRP A 7 69.00 30.73 -16.41
N THR A 8 68.98 29.42 -16.62
CA THR A 8 67.74 28.65 -16.84
C THR A 8 66.79 28.73 -15.64
N LEU A 9 67.30 28.62 -14.41
CA LEU A 9 66.49 28.73 -13.20
C LEU A 9 65.89 30.14 -13.04
N CYS A 10 66.68 31.20 -13.30
CA CYS A 10 66.18 32.57 -13.26
C CYS A 10 65.10 32.84 -14.32
N TRP A 11 65.22 32.27 -15.52
CA TRP A 11 64.18 32.37 -16.56
C TRP A 11 62.86 31.70 -16.14
N TYR A 12 62.90 30.50 -15.53
CA TYR A 12 61.69 29.85 -15.02
C TYR A 12 61.02 30.65 -13.89
N ILE A 13 61.80 31.22 -12.98
CA ILE A 13 61.28 32.07 -11.90
C ILE A 13 60.66 33.36 -12.46
N ALA A 14 61.33 34.02 -13.42
CA ALA A 14 60.82 35.23 -14.06
C ALA A 14 59.53 35.00 -14.85
N ILE A 15 59.43 33.90 -15.62
CA ILE A 15 58.21 33.53 -16.35
C ILE A 15 57.07 33.18 -15.37
N SER A 16 57.38 32.47 -14.29
CA SER A 16 56.38 32.14 -13.25
C SER A 16 55.85 33.40 -12.55
N ALA A 17 56.74 34.36 -12.24
CA ALA A 17 56.36 35.64 -11.66
C ALA A 17 55.53 36.50 -12.64
N LEU A 18 55.89 36.53 -13.93
CA LEU A 18 55.11 37.23 -14.97
C LEU A 18 53.72 36.63 -15.16
N LEU A 19 53.58 35.30 -15.14
CA LEU A 19 52.27 34.63 -15.23
C LEU A 19 51.41 34.88 -13.98
N ALA A 20 52.03 34.95 -12.79
CA ALA A 20 51.34 35.37 -11.57
C ALA A 20 50.89 36.84 -11.64
N TYR A 21 51.76 37.75 -12.10
CA TYR A 21 51.43 39.18 -12.21
C TYR A 21 50.39 39.48 -13.30
N ALA A 22 50.39 38.73 -14.40
CA ALA A 22 49.40 38.87 -15.47
C ALA A 22 48.03 38.25 -15.12
N SER A 23 47.97 37.30 -14.18
CA SER A 23 46.71 36.72 -13.70
C SER A 23 46.04 37.56 -12.61
N LEU A 24 46.80 38.25 -11.74
CA LEU A 24 46.23 39.14 -10.71
C LEU A 24 45.16 40.12 -11.21
N PRO A 25 45.37 40.93 -12.28
CA PRO A 25 44.35 41.87 -12.75
C PRO A 25 43.13 41.16 -13.35
N ILE A 26 43.28 39.94 -13.87
CA ILE A 26 42.15 39.13 -14.36
C ILE A 26 41.31 38.62 -13.19
N THR A 27 41.92 38.21 -12.09
CA THR A 27 41.21 37.80 -10.87
C THR A 27 40.48 38.99 -10.23
N ILE A 28 41.15 40.13 -10.09
CA ILE A 28 40.59 41.36 -9.49
C ILE A 28 39.45 41.92 -10.36
N ALA A 29 39.57 41.91 -11.69
CA ALA A 29 38.47 42.30 -12.59
C ALA A 29 37.25 41.36 -12.51
N LYS A 30 37.46 40.10 -12.11
CA LYS A 30 36.37 39.12 -11.92
C LYS A 30 35.63 39.29 -10.59
N GLU A 31 36.28 39.86 -9.57
CA GLU A 31 35.69 40.14 -8.26
C GLU A 31 35.06 41.54 -8.16
N THR A 32 35.36 42.46 -9.10
CA THR A 32 34.90 43.87 -9.05
C THR A 32 33.85 44.24 -10.08
N LEU A 33 33.51 43.36 -11.02
CA LEU A 33 32.28 43.49 -11.81
C LEU A 33 31.09 43.10 -10.94
N PRO A 34 30.15 44.00 -10.62
CA PRO A 34 28.91 43.60 -9.98
C PRO A 34 28.20 42.61 -10.89
N GLU A 35 27.92 41.42 -10.36
CA GLU A 35 27.13 40.43 -11.08
C GLU A 35 25.78 41.06 -11.39
N HIS A 36 25.51 41.31 -12.67
CA HIS A 36 24.26 41.90 -13.13
C HIS A 36 23.14 40.86 -12.90
N LYS A 37 22.62 40.80 -11.68
CA LYS A 37 21.41 40.04 -11.36
C LYS A 37 20.32 40.53 -12.32
N SER A 38 19.94 39.66 -13.25
CA SER A 38 18.68 39.79 -13.96
C SER A 38 17.56 39.95 -12.93
N PRO A 39 16.56 40.81 -13.16
CA PRO A 39 15.38 40.85 -12.30
C PRO A 39 14.83 39.43 -12.10
N ASP A 40 14.66 39.01 -10.85
CA ASP A 40 14.23 37.65 -10.51
C ASP A 40 12.93 37.32 -11.24
N ASP A 41 12.90 36.19 -11.93
CA ASP A 41 11.68 35.80 -12.64
C ASP A 41 10.54 35.42 -11.69
N THR A 42 9.33 35.37 -12.23
CA THR A 42 8.08 35.07 -11.51
C THR A 42 8.18 33.77 -10.68
N TYR A 43 8.92 32.76 -11.17
CA TYR A 43 9.10 31.48 -10.48
C TYR A 43 10.16 31.58 -9.37
N THR A 44 11.21 32.36 -9.58
CA THR A 44 12.26 32.66 -8.60
C THR A 44 11.65 33.34 -7.37
N LEU A 45 10.85 34.40 -7.56
CA LEU A 45 10.15 35.07 -6.47
C LEU A 45 9.16 34.14 -5.72
N ALA A 46 8.50 33.23 -6.44
CA ALA A 46 7.64 32.22 -5.82
C ALA A 46 8.46 31.19 -5.03
N LEU A 47 9.64 30.79 -5.51
CA LEU A 47 10.52 29.79 -4.90
C LEU A 47 11.11 30.28 -3.57
N HIS A 48 11.63 31.52 -3.53
CA HIS A 48 12.06 32.19 -2.30
C HIS A 48 10.96 32.13 -1.22
N LYS A 49 9.71 32.42 -1.61
CA LYS A 49 8.57 32.37 -0.69
C LYS A 49 8.25 30.92 -0.29
N ALA A 50 8.18 29.99 -1.24
CA ALA A 50 7.83 28.59 -0.98
C ALA A 50 8.81 27.87 -0.03
N LEU A 51 10.07 28.33 0.05
CA LEU A 51 11.04 27.84 1.04
C LEU A 51 10.73 28.36 2.46
N LEU A 52 10.33 29.63 2.62
CA LEU A 52 9.94 30.22 3.91
C LEU A 52 8.77 29.49 4.60
N PHE A 53 7.91 28.79 3.85
CA PHE A 53 6.90 27.92 4.43
C PHE A 53 7.52 26.83 5.33
N PHE A 54 8.63 26.21 4.92
CA PHE A 54 9.27 25.18 5.73
C PHE A 54 9.84 25.77 7.03
N ASN A 55 10.43 26.97 7.00
CA ASN A 55 10.82 27.71 8.22
C ASN A 55 9.62 27.93 9.16
N ALA A 56 8.44 28.17 8.59
CA ALA A 56 7.20 28.36 9.34
C ALA A 56 6.62 27.04 9.90
N GLN A 57 6.99 25.88 9.35
CA GLN A 57 6.60 24.55 9.85
C GLN A 57 7.57 23.94 10.88
N LYS A 58 8.75 24.51 11.13
CA LYS A 58 9.74 23.89 12.04
C LYS A 58 9.21 23.72 13.47
N SER A 59 9.48 22.56 14.07
CA SER A 59 9.22 22.25 15.48
C SER A 59 10.53 22.00 16.23
N GLY A 60 10.53 22.10 17.56
CA GLY A 60 11.72 22.03 18.40
C GLY A 60 12.24 23.41 18.79
N LYS A 61 13.51 23.46 19.19
CA LYS A 61 14.22 24.70 19.52
C LYS A 61 14.72 25.37 18.24
N LEU A 62 14.12 26.48 17.85
CA LEU A 62 14.40 27.15 16.58
C LEU A 62 15.78 27.82 16.55
N PRO A 63 16.41 27.93 15.36
CA PRO A 63 17.62 28.72 15.22
C PRO A 63 17.30 30.23 15.32
N ASN A 64 18.22 31.01 15.90
CA ASN A 64 18.07 32.47 16.09
C ASN A 64 17.74 33.23 14.78
N ASN A 65 18.11 32.68 13.63
CA ASN A 65 17.88 33.24 12.29
C ASN A 65 16.81 32.48 11.48
N ASN A 66 15.77 31.93 12.12
CA ASN A 66 14.72 31.17 11.41
C ASN A 66 13.97 31.98 10.32
N GLY A 67 13.99 33.31 10.37
CA GLY A 67 13.39 34.19 9.35
C GLY A 67 11.87 34.40 9.45
N ILE A 68 11.19 33.69 10.37
CA ILE A 68 9.75 33.82 10.61
C ILE A 68 9.52 34.46 11.99
N PRO A 69 9.13 35.75 12.07
CA PRO A 69 9.14 36.52 13.32
C PRO A 69 8.00 36.18 14.30
N TRP A 70 7.02 35.38 13.87
CA TRP A 70 5.86 34.95 14.67
C TRP A 70 5.95 33.47 15.11
N ARG A 71 7.09 32.81 14.89
CA ARG A 71 7.37 31.44 15.32
C ARG A 71 8.41 31.42 16.44
N GLY A 72 8.25 30.51 17.39
CA GLY A 72 9.16 30.30 18.52
C GLY A 72 9.40 28.81 18.84
N ASP A 73 10.16 28.59 19.91
CA ASP A 73 10.46 27.24 20.41
C ASP A 73 9.17 26.48 20.77
N SER A 74 9.02 25.26 20.27
CA SER A 74 7.78 24.47 20.37
C SER A 74 8.04 22.97 20.42
N GLY A 75 7.15 22.18 21.01
CA GLY A 75 7.29 20.72 21.07
C GLY A 75 8.60 20.23 21.74
N LEU A 76 9.12 20.99 22.71
CA LEU A 76 10.41 20.72 23.36
C LEU A 76 10.41 19.44 24.22
N ASN A 77 9.22 18.96 24.61
CA ASN A 77 9.03 17.76 25.42
C ASN A 77 8.63 16.52 24.60
N ASP A 78 8.52 16.65 23.28
CA ASP A 78 8.17 15.56 22.38
C ASP A 78 9.11 14.36 22.62
N GLY A 79 8.54 13.19 22.92
CA GLY A 79 9.32 11.96 23.18
C GLY A 79 10.13 11.90 24.48
N ASN A 80 10.02 12.86 25.40
CA ASN A 80 10.76 12.81 26.69
C ASN A 80 10.38 11.62 27.60
N THR A 81 9.20 11.03 27.40
CA THR A 81 8.72 9.84 28.12
C THR A 81 9.07 8.51 27.41
N THR A 82 9.67 8.58 26.22
CA THR A 82 10.00 7.41 25.40
C THR A 82 11.41 6.94 25.73
N THR A 83 11.57 5.69 26.18
CA THR A 83 12.81 5.21 26.82
C THR A 83 13.92 4.82 25.84
N ASP A 84 13.61 4.63 24.56
CA ASP A 84 14.54 4.25 23.50
C ASP A 84 15.04 5.43 22.62
N VAL A 85 14.53 6.65 22.83
CA VAL A 85 15.00 7.88 22.15
C VAL A 85 16.00 8.66 23.00
N LYS A 86 17.26 8.71 22.57
CA LYS A 86 18.31 9.42 23.30
C LYS A 86 18.19 10.94 23.13
N GLY A 87 17.50 11.58 24.07
CA GLY A 87 17.31 13.04 24.10
C GLY A 87 15.97 13.53 23.55
N GLY A 88 14.98 12.64 23.44
CA GLY A 88 13.64 12.98 22.96
C GLY A 88 13.52 13.09 21.43
N LEU A 89 12.35 13.58 20.99
CA LEU A 89 11.92 13.81 19.61
C LEU A 89 11.53 15.30 19.41
N ALA A 90 12.24 16.21 20.06
CA ALA A 90 12.20 17.64 19.71
C ALA A 90 12.91 17.85 18.35
N GLY A 91 12.38 18.74 17.51
CA GLY A 91 12.84 18.93 16.12
C GLY A 91 11.78 18.58 15.07
N GLY A 92 12.19 18.59 13.80
CA GLY A 92 11.35 18.18 12.68
C GLY A 92 10.37 19.25 12.23
N TYR A 93 9.32 18.83 11.53
CA TYR A 93 8.31 19.71 10.95
C TYR A 93 6.90 19.32 11.39
N TYR A 94 6.00 20.30 11.48
CA TYR A 94 4.56 20.09 11.53
C TYR A 94 4.02 19.86 10.12
N ASP A 95 3.07 18.92 9.96
CA ASP A 95 2.70 18.41 8.63
C ASP A 95 1.85 19.39 7.81
N ALA A 96 0.84 20.00 8.43
CA ALA A 96 -0.17 20.77 7.73
C ALA A 96 -0.60 22.01 8.54
N GLY A 97 -1.92 22.22 8.70
CA GLY A 97 -2.49 23.26 9.56
C GLY A 97 -2.45 22.95 11.06
N ASP A 98 -1.99 21.75 11.41
CA ASP A 98 -1.96 21.15 12.74
C ASP A 98 -0.55 21.13 13.34
N ASN A 99 -0.42 20.67 14.58
CA ASN A 99 0.88 20.56 15.26
C ASN A 99 1.33 19.09 15.37
N ALA A 100 0.76 18.18 14.56
CA ALA A 100 1.18 16.80 14.48
C ALA A 100 2.46 16.65 13.62
N LYS A 101 3.29 15.67 13.96
CA LYS A 101 4.48 15.30 13.18
C LYS A 101 4.24 13.95 12.52
N PHE A 102 3.66 13.93 11.32
CA PHE A 102 3.49 12.71 10.54
C PHE A 102 4.79 12.41 9.75
N HIS A 103 5.49 11.32 10.09
CA HIS A 103 6.83 11.10 9.52
C HIS A 103 6.81 10.63 8.06
N PHE A 104 5.69 10.08 7.57
CA PHE A 104 5.58 9.61 6.18
C PHE A 104 5.53 10.77 5.15
N PRO A 105 4.60 11.75 5.24
CA PRO A 105 4.64 12.94 4.39
C PRO A 105 5.86 13.82 4.64
N MET A 106 6.38 13.89 5.87
CA MET A 106 7.65 14.59 6.15
C MET A 106 8.85 13.96 5.42
N SER A 107 8.96 12.62 5.43
CA SER A 107 10.03 11.91 4.72
C SER A 107 9.91 12.14 3.22
N TYR A 108 8.70 12.03 2.67
CA TYR A 108 8.42 12.35 1.27
C TYR A 108 8.84 13.78 0.90
N ALA A 109 8.51 14.77 1.74
CA ALA A 109 8.93 16.16 1.51
C ALA A 109 10.46 16.28 1.47
N MET A 110 11.18 15.61 2.38
CA MET A 110 12.65 15.61 2.38
C MET A 110 13.24 14.89 1.16
N THR A 111 12.62 13.81 0.68
CA THR A 111 12.98 13.13 -0.58
C THR A 111 12.84 14.07 -1.77
N ILE A 112 11.69 14.75 -1.91
CA ILE A 112 11.41 15.65 -3.05
C ILE A 112 12.28 16.91 -3.04
N LEU A 113 12.45 17.56 -1.87
CA LEU A 113 13.37 18.71 -1.74
C LEU A 113 14.80 18.31 -2.12
N SER A 114 15.29 17.19 -1.58
CA SER A 114 16.62 16.66 -1.91
C SER A 114 16.76 16.34 -3.39
N TRP A 115 15.77 15.69 -4.01
CA TRP A 115 15.79 15.38 -5.44
C TRP A 115 15.84 16.65 -6.29
N SER A 116 15.03 17.67 -5.97
CA SER A 116 15.05 18.95 -6.70
C SER A 116 16.43 19.61 -6.63
N LEU A 117 17.10 19.55 -5.47
CA LEU A 117 18.43 20.13 -5.26
C LEU A 117 19.55 19.31 -5.94
N ILE A 118 19.38 18.00 -6.08
CA ILE A 118 20.29 17.12 -6.82
C ILE A 118 20.26 17.48 -8.31
N GLU A 119 19.07 17.64 -8.89
CA GLU A 119 18.91 17.94 -10.32
C GLU A 119 19.27 19.40 -10.66
N TYR A 120 18.84 20.36 -9.82
CA TYR A 120 18.92 21.81 -10.10
C TYR A 120 19.84 22.59 -9.14
N ASN A 121 20.89 21.95 -8.63
CA ASN A 121 21.93 22.55 -7.76
C ASN A 121 22.39 23.94 -8.22
N HIS A 122 22.61 24.08 -9.53
CA HIS A 122 23.08 25.31 -10.18
C HIS A 122 22.05 26.46 -10.09
N LYS A 123 20.76 26.17 -10.23
CA LYS A 123 19.69 27.18 -10.11
C LYS A 123 19.55 27.68 -8.68
N TYR A 124 19.52 26.77 -7.70
CA TYR A 124 19.52 27.14 -6.28
C TYR A 124 20.72 28.01 -5.89
N LYS A 125 21.89 27.79 -6.49
CA LYS A 125 23.07 28.66 -6.30
C LYS A 125 22.89 30.03 -6.94
N ALA A 126 22.44 30.09 -8.20
CA ALA A 126 22.25 31.34 -8.92
C ALA A 126 21.26 32.29 -8.23
N ILE A 127 20.20 31.75 -7.62
CA ILE A 127 19.22 32.55 -6.86
C ILE A 127 19.65 32.82 -5.40
N GLY A 128 20.72 32.20 -4.90
CA GLY A 128 21.20 32.36 -3.52
C GLY A 128 20.45 31.53 -2.46
N GLU A 129 19.62 30.57 -2.85
CA GLU A 129 18.85 29.71 -1.93
C GLU A 129 19.56 28.39 -1.57
N TYR A 130 20.72 28.10 -2.20
CA TYR A 130 21.44 26.82 -2.05
C TYR A 130 21.67 26.40 -0.59
N ASP A 131 22.19 27.28 0.26
CA ASP A 131 22.45 26.93 1.66
C ASP A 131 21.17 26.89 2.51
N HIS A 132 20.15 27.65 2.14
CA HIS A 132 18.87 27.67 2.84
C HIS A 132 18.09 26.37 2.60
N ILE A 133 17.89 25.92 1.35
CA ILE A 133 17.24 24.63 1.09
C ILE A 133 18.03 23.46 1.71
N ARG A 134 19.36 23.56 1.80
CA ARG A 134 20.16 22.58 2.54
C ARG A 134 19.86 22.60 4.02
N GLU A 135 19.79 23.75 4.66
CA GLU A 135 19.41 23.85 6.08
C GLU A 135 18.02 23.22 6.32
N LEU A 136 17.05 23.48 5.44
CA LEU A 136 15.72 22.88 5.51
C LEU A 136 15.73 21.34 5.37
N ILE A 137 16.47 20.80 4.40
CA ILE A 137 16.63 19.35 4.25
C ILE A 137 17.31 18.76 5.50
N LYS A 138 18.39 19.39 5.96
CA LYS A 138 19.17 18.95 7.12
C LYS A 138 18.32 18.90 8.39
N TRP A 139 17.46 19.90 8.61
CA TRP A 139 16.54 19.97 9.73
C TRP A 139 15.62 18.75 9.80
N GLY A 140 15.02 18.38 8.66
CA GLY A 140 14.17 17.19 8.56
C GLY A 140 14.95 15.90 8.74
N THR A 141 16.13 15.75 8.09
CA THR A 141 16.89 14.51 8.19
C THR A 141 17.58 14.30 9.53
N ASP A 142 17.98 15.36 10.23
CA ASP A 142 18.45 15.23 11.61
C ASP A 142 17.35 14.75 12.54
N TYR A 143 16.12 15.24 12.37
CA TYR A 143 14.97 14.76 13.11
C TYR A 143 14.64 13.28 12.79
N LEU A 144 14.56 12.90 11.51
CA LEU A 144 14.29 11.51 11.12
C LEU A 144 15.32 10.52 11.69
N LEU A 145 16.58 10.94 11.89
CA LEU A 145 17.61 10.12 12.52
C LEU A 145 17.44 9.91 14.05
N LEU A 146 16.55 10.68 14.70
CA LEU A 146 16.12 10.48 16.09
C LEU A 146 14.97 9.48 16.20
N THR A 147 14.16 9.30 15.14
CA THR A 147 12.93 8.50 15.20
C THR A 147 13.17 6.99 15.11
N PHE A 148 14.42 6.55 15.12
CA PHE A 148 14.85 5.15 15.23
C PHE A 148 16.29 5.09 15.74
N ASN A 149 16.75 3.94 16.21
CA ASN A 149 18.15 3.74 16.59
C ASN A 149 19.06 3.67 15.33
N SER A 150 19.38 4.84 14.76
CA SER A 150 20.25 5.01 13.59
C SER A 150 21.68 4.51 13.79
N SER A 151 22.08 4.17 15.03
CA SER A 151 23.36 3.53 15.33
C SER A 151 23.34 2.01 15.15
N ALA A 152 22.18 1.35 15.31
CA ALA A 152 22.06 -0.11 15.28
C ALA A 152 22.36 -0.76 13.91
N THR A 153 22.73 -2.04 13.94
CA THR A 153 22.95 -2.89 12.75
C THR A 153 21.65 -3.45 12.17
N LYS A 154 20.57 -3.48 12.95
CA LYS A 154 19.22 -3.86 12.53
C LYS A 154 18.21 -2.90 13.15
N ILE A 155 17.36 -2.30 12.31
CA ILE A 155 16.25 -1.46 12.76
C ILE A 155 15.03 -2.38 12.92
N ASN A 156 14.53 -2.51 14.16
CA ASN A 156 13.34 -3.33 14.47
C ASN A 156 12.11 -2.49 14.81
N GLN A 157 12.28 -1.19 15.06
CA GLN A 157 11.24 -0.25 15.46
C GLN A 157 11.55 1.13 14.89
N ILE A 158 10.49 1.87 14.55
CA ILE A 158 10.51 3.25 14.08
C ILE A 158 9.38 4.00 14.80
N HIS A 159 9.69 5.13 15.41
CA HIS A 159 8.67 6.10 15.83
C HIS A 159 8.10 6.75 14.56
N ALA A 160 6.81 6.58 14.31
CA ALA A 160 6.14 6.95 13.06
C ALA A 160 5.45 8.32 13.12
N GLN A 161 5.15 8.79 14.33
CA GLN A 161 4.38 10.00 14.56
C GLN A 161 4.62 10.57 15.96
N VAL A 162 4.50 11.90 16.12
CA VAL A 162 4.41 12.56 17.42
C VAL A 162 3.24 13.55 17.44
N GLY A 163 2.37 13.43 18.45
CA GLY A 163 1.10 14.16 18.50
C GLY A 163 0.08 13.65 17.45
N GLY A 164 -1.02 14.37 17.28
CA GLY A 164 -2.15 14.00 16.41
C GLY A 164 -3.45 13.82 17.18
N SER A 165 -4.51 13.41 16.48
CA SER A 165 -5.81 13.10 17.10
C SER A 165 -5.77 11.77 17.85
N LEU A 166 -6.33 11.79 19.06
CA LEU A 166 -6.69 10.64 19.88
C LEU A 166 -8.15 10.31 19.62
N ASN A 167 -8.49 9.02 19.71
CA ASN A 167 -9.88 8.57 19.54
C ASN A 167 -10.77 8.81 20.78
N ASP A 168 -10.22 9.43 21.82
CA ASP A 168 -10.91 9.74 23.07
C ASP A 168 -11.13 11.26 23.17
N TYR A 169 -12.34 11.69 22.82
CA TYR A 169 -12.76 13.09 22.89
C TYR A 169 -12.78 13.68 24.32
N SER A 170 -12.49 12.89 25.37
CA SER A 170 -12.33 13.38 26.75
C SER A 170 -10.90 13.84 27.07
N VAL A 171 -9.91 13.44 26.27
CA VAL A 171 -8.50 13.86 26.42
C VAL A 171 -8.17 14.93 25.38
N PRO A 172 -7.71 16.13 25.80
CA PRO A 172 -7.24 17.14 24.85
C PRO A 172 -6.11 16.61 23.96
N ASP A 173 -6.23 16.84 22.66
CA ASP A 173 -5.30 16.39 21.62
C ASP A 173 -5.07 17.47 20.54
N ASP A 174 -4.30 17.14 19.50
CA ASP A 174 -3.90 18.08 18.46
C ASP A 174 -5.07 18.63 17.61
N HIS A 175 -6.14 17.86 17.43
CA HIS A 175 -7.32 18.19 16.62
C HIS A 175 -8.51 18.65 17.48
N TYR A 176 -8.53 18.33 18.76
CA TYR A 176 -9.39 18.90 19.79
C TYR A 176 -8.96 20.33 20.20
N CYS A 177 -7.65 20.63 20.14
CA CYS A 177 -7.09 21.93 20.47
C CYS A 177 -6.76 22.79 19.22
N TRP A 178 -7.07 24.09 19.27
CA TRP A 178 -6.63 25.06 18.26
C TRP A 178 -5.59 26.02 18.85
N GLN A 179 -4.38 25.52 19.08
CA GLN A 179 -3.27 26.27 19.70
C GLN A 179 -2.11 26.49 18.75
N ARG A 180 -1.38 27.60 18.95
CA ARG A 180 -0.06 27.80 18.33
C ARG A 180 0.89 26.67 18.78
N PRO A 181 1.86 26.25 17.97
CA PRO A 181 2.90 25.32 18.39
C PRO A 181 3.56 25.64 19.74
N GLU A 182 3.76 26.94 20.01
CA GLU A 182 4.40 27.47 21.19
C GLU A 182 3.50 27.43 22.45
N ASP A 183 2.17 27.30 22.27
CA ASP A 183 1.19 27.29 23.36
C ASP A 183 0.76 25.88 23.80
N MET A 184 1.13 24.83 23.05
CA MET A 184 0.64 23.46 23.28
C MET A 184 0.85 22.99 24.73
N ASP A 185 -0.23 22.59 25.39
CA ASP A 185 -0.24 22.04 26.74
C ASP A 185 -1.00 20.70 26.88
N TYR A 186 -1.43 20.12 25.76
CA TYR A 186 -2.00 18.78 25.68
C TYR A 186 -0.92 17.68 25.55
N PRO A 187 -1.22 16.42 25.93
CA PRO A 187 -0.33 15.29 25.69
C PRO A 187 0.02 15.09 24.20
N ARG A 188 1.30 14.88 23.91
CA ARG A 188 1.82 14.65 22.55
C ARG A 188 2.46 13.25 22.45
N PRO A 189 1.66 12.19 22.36
CA PRO A 189 2.17 10.82 22.39
C PRO A 189 3.03 10.50 21.17
N VAL A 190 3.99 9.60 21.36
CA VAL A 190 4.82 9.04 20.29
C VAL A 190 4.21 7.72 19.85
N GLN A 191 3.87 7.58 18.57
CA GLN A 191 3.43 6.31 18.00
C GLN A 191 4.62 5.55 17.43
N THR A 192 4.76 4.28 17.78
CA THR A 192 5.91 3.44 17.39
C THR A 192 5.42 2.21 16.66
N ILE A 193 6.03 1.91 15.50
CA ILE A 193 5.73 0.73 14.69
C ILE A 193 6.93 -0.22 14.64
N ALA A 194 6.66 -1.52 14.71
CA ALA A 194 7.68 -2.57 14.51
C ALA A 194 7.75 -3.07 13.05
N ALA A 195 6.70 -2.83 12.26
CA ALA A 195 6.61 -3.16 10.86
C ALA A 195 5.89 -2.03 10.11
N GLY A 196 6.48 -1.56 9.00
CA GLY A 196 5.95 -0.45 8.21
C GLY A 196 6.82 -0.18 6.99
N PRO A 197 6.78 -1.08 5.98
CA PRO A 197 7.70 -1.03 4.85
C PRO A 197 7.59 0.26 4.02
N ASP A 198 6.41 0.85 3.94
CA ASP A 198 6.18 2.09 3.17
C ASP A 198 6.86 3.30 3.83
N LEU A 199 6.65 3.48 5.14
CA LEU A 199 7.32 4.53 5.92
C LEU A 199 8.84 4.30 5.96
N ALA A 200 9.28 3.06 6.26
CA ALA A 200 10.70 2.74 6.32
C ALA A 200 11.39 2.95 4.97
N GLY A 201 10.71 2.61 3.86
CA GLY A 201 11.17 2.84 2.50
C GLY A 201 11.30 4.33 2.15
N GLU A 202 10.31 5.15 2.51
CA GLU A 202 10.35 6.60 2.27
C GLU A 202 11.39 7.30 3.16
N MET A 203 11.51 6.92 4.43
CA MET A 203 12.58 7.41 5.31
C MET A 203 13.97 7.05 4.76
N ALA A 204 14.15 5.82 4.26
CA ALA A 204 15.39 5.41 3.62
C ALA A 204 15.65 6.21 2.33
N ALA A 205 14.63 6.51 1.53
CA ALA A 205 14.74 7.36 0.35
C ALA A 205 15.14 8.80 0.71
N ALA A 206 14.51 9.39 1.73
CA ALA A 206 14.82 10.73 2.22
C ALA A 206 16.26 10.87 2.70
N LEU A 207 16.71 9.94 3.55
CA LEU A 207 18.08 9.93 4.09
C LEU A 207 19.11 9.65 2.98
N ALA A 208 18.82 8.75 2.04
CA ALA A 208 19.70 8.47 0.90
C ALA A 208 19.80 9.65 -0.08
N ALA A 209 18.69 10.36 -0.35
CA ALA A 209 18.70 11.56 -1.20
C ALA A 209 19.47 12.70 -0.52
N ALA A 210 19.23 12.95 0.77
CA ALA A 210 19.98 13.95 1.53
C ALA A 210 21.48 13.60 1.62
N SER A 211 21.86 12.33 1.70
CA SER A 211 23.27 11.95 1.72
C SER A 211 24.02 12.37 0.44
N ILE A 212 23.31 12.49 -0.69
CA ILE A 212 23.82 13.01 -1.95
C ILE A 212 24.00 14.53 -1.89
N VAL A 213 23.01 15.24 -1.33
CA VAL A 213 23.05 16.70 -1.10
C VAL A 213 24.24 17.12 -0.23
N PHE A 214 24.59 16.32 0.77
CA PHE A 214 25.69 16.60 1.71
C PHE A 214 27.00 15.86 1.42
N ARG A 215 27.25 15.44 0.18
CA ARG A 215 28.49 14.72 -0.21
C ARG A 215 29.79 15.50 0.10
N ASP A 216 29.73 16.83 0.04
CA ASP A 216 30.78 17.75 0.48
C ASP A 216 31.07 17.64 1.99
N ASN A 217 30.03 17.52 2.83
CA ASN A 217 30.15 17.16 4.24
C ASN A 217 30.19 15.63 4.40
N THR A 218 31.35 15.03 4.11
CA THR A 218 31.57 13.58 4.15
C THR A 218 31.15 12.93 5.48
N ALA A 219 31.32 13.61 6.62
CA ALA A 219 30.90 13.09 7.92
C ALA A 219 29.37 13.01 8.03
N TYR A 220 28.66 14.06 7.61
CA TYR A 220 27.21 14.08 7.61
C TYR A 220 26.60 13.12 6.57
N SER A 221 27.15 13.09 5.35
CA SER A 221 26.75 12.14 4.31
C SER A 221 26.84 10.69 4.81
N LYS A 222 27.96 10.31 5.44
CA LYS A 222 28.14 8.96 6.03
C LYS A 222 27.19 8.67 7.20
N LYS A 223 26.75 9.67 7.97
CA LYS A 223 25.72 9.50 9.02
C LYS A 223 24.38 9.07 8.42
N LEU A 224 24.05 9.57 7.22
CA LEU A 224 22.78 9.32 6.52
C LEU A 224 22.75 7.98 5.77
N ILE A 225 23.89 7.44 5.31
CA ILE A 225 23.95 6.17 4.57
C ILE A 225 24.68 5.04 5.29
N LYS A 226 23.93 3.98 5.63
CA LYS A 226 24.44 2.65 6.03
C LYS A 226 23.96 1.52 5.10
N GLY A 227 23.32 1.85 3.97
CA GLY A 227 22.67 0.89 3.08
C GLY A 227 23.60 0.15 2.10
N ASN A 228 23.18 -1.04 1.67
CA ASN A 228 23.85 -1.85 0.65
C ASN A 228 23.61 -1.29 -0.77
N VAL A 229 24.60 -1.41 -1.65
CA VAL A 229 24.62 -0.86 -3.02
C VAL A 229 23.93 -1.75 -4.08
N SER A 230 23.21 -2.81 -3.65
CA SER A 230 22.55 -3.80 -4.53
C SER A 230 21.25 -3.32 -5.20
N TYR A 231 20.89 -2.04 -5.07
CA TYR A 231 19.59 -1.49 -5.46
C TYR A 231 19.25 -1.65 -6.96
N ILE A 232 20.23 -1.63 -7.87
CA ILE A 232 19.95 -1.85 -9.31
C ILE A 232 19.48 -3.29 -9.54
N SER A 233 20.19 -4.28 -9.00
CA SER A 233 19.80 -5.69 -9.10
C SER A 233 18.39 -5.92 -8.54
N LEU A 234 18.09 -5.35 -7.36
CA LEU A 234 16.75 -5.40 -6.77
C LEU A 234 15.69 -4.72 -7.65
N ALA A 235 15.88 -3.46 -8.03
CA ALA A 235 14.92 -2.70 -8.84
C ALA A 235 14.72 -3.27 -10.25
N THR A 236 15.70 -4.02 -10.78
CA THR A 236 15.60 -4.73 -12.06
C THR A 236 15.09 -6.17 -11.95
N ASN A 237 14.86 -6.69 -10.74
CA ASN A 237 14.29 -8.01 -10.53
C ASN A 237 12.84 -8.06 -11.08
N PRO A 238 12.46 -9.05 -11.92
CA PRO A 238 11.12 -9.13 -12.51
C PRO A 238 9.94 -9.20 -11.52
N GLY A 239 10.17 -9.63 -10.27
CA GLY A 239 9.15 -9.63 -9.22
C GLY A 239 8.78 -8.23 -8.72
N MET A 240 9.73 -7.29 -8.66
CA MET A 240 9.48 -5.93 -8.17
C MET A 240 8.43 -5.13 -8.97
N PRO A 241 8.46 -5.06 -10.32
CA PRO A 241 7.41 -4.37 -11.09
C PRO A 241 6.06 -5.10 -11.06
N ARG A 242 6.05 -6.44 -10.86
CA ARG A 242 4.81 -7.20 -10.65
C ARG A 242 4.16 -6.82 -9.32
N ASN A 243 4.94 -6.83 -8.24
CA ASN A 243 4.46 -6.53 -6.88
C ASN A 243 4.02 -5.07 -6.72
N SER A 244 4.80 -4.12 -7.25
CA SER A 244 4.46 -2.69 -7.26
C SER A 244 3.37 -2.32 -8.28
N LYS A 245 2.90 -3.27 -9.10
CA LYS A 245 1.94 -3.05 -10.20
C LYS A 245 2.40 -1.99 -11.22
N ALA A 246 3.71 -1.86 -11.40
CA ALA A 246 4.36 -0.86 -12.26
C ALA A 246 3.76 -0.76 -13.67
N PHE A 247 3.43 -1.90 -14.28
CA PHE A 247 2.95 -1.95 -15.67
C PHE A 247 1.45 -2.27 -15.77
N SER A 248 0.68 -2.05 -14.70
CA SER A 248 -0.71 -2.55 -14.57
C SER A 248 -1.79 -1.75 -15.32
N GLY A 249 -1.44 -0.68 -16.04
CA GLY A 249 -2.41 0.18 -16.74
C GLY A 249 -3.38 0.94 -15.83
N ASN A 250 -3.23 0.87 -14.51
CA ASN A 250 -4.03 1.64 -13.56
C ASN A 250 -3.58 3.11 -13.57
N LEU A 251 -4.52 4.02 -13.86
CA LEU A 251 -4.25 5.45 -13.99
C LEU A 251 -3.87 6.12 -12.66
N ASP A 252 -4.43 5.70 -11.53
CA ASP A 252 -4.10 6.27 -10.22
C ASP A 252 -2.62 6.06 -9.86
N LEU A 253 -2.05 4.96 -10.36
CA LEU A 253 -0.64 4.62 -10.16
C LEU A 253 0.32 5.51 -10.96
N SER A 254 -0.15 6.31 -11.93
CA SER A 254 0.66 7.31 -12.62
C SER A 254 0.76 8.66 -11.90
N VAL A 255 0.00 8.85 -10.81
CA VAL A 255 -0.08 10.12 -10.07
C VAL A 255 0.87 10.11 -8.85
N LEU A 256 1.86 11.02 -8.84
CA LEU A 256 2.82 11.16 -7.76
C LEU A 256 2.21 11.85 -6.53
N SER A 257 2.43 11.26 -5.35
CA SER A 257 2.01 11.81 -4.05
C SER A 257 2.86 11.28 -2.89
N TRP A 258 2.59 11.78 -1.68
CA TRP A 258 3.19 11.27 -0.44
C TRP A 258 2.78 9.83 -0.12
N ASP A 259 1.80 9.25 -0.80
CA ASP A 259 1.47 7.82 -0.75
C ASP A 259 2.14 7.08 -1.92
N ASN A 260 1.79 7.43 -3.17
CA ASN A 260 2.29 6.78 -4.38
C ASN A 260 3.53 7.47 -4.99
N LYS A 261 4.69 6.81 -4.96
CA LYS A 261 5.96 7.27 -5.57
C LYS A 261 6.36 6.52 -6.83
N LEU A 262 5.53 5.59 -7.29
CA LEU A 262 5.79 4.77 -8.47
C LEU A 262 6.19 5.59 -9.73
N PRO A 263 5.51 6.68 -10.12
CA PRO A 263 5.90 7.45 -11.33
C PRO A 263 7.22 8.20 -11.15
N ALA A 264 7.56 8.63 -9.93
CA ALA A 264 8.88 9.21 -9.63
C ALA A 264 10.00 8.17 -9.73
N ALA A 265 9.78 6.98 -9.16
CA ALA A 265 10.73 5.86 -9.27
C ALA A 265 10.95 5.43 -10.72
N MET A 266 9.89 5.38 -11.54
CA MET A 266 9.98 5.11 -12.97
C MET A 266 10.77 6.17 -13.73
N LEU A 267 10.59 7.45 -13.42
CA LEU A 267 11.36 8.54 -14.02
C LEU A 267 12.84 8.46 -13.63
N LEU A 268 13.17 8.11 -12.39
CA LEU A 268 14.55 7.85 -11.96
C LEU A 268 15.17 6.63 -12.64
N LEU A 269 14.43 5.54 -12.81
CA LEU A 269 14.91 4.35 -13.55
C LEU A 269 15.08 4.66 -15.04
N THR A 270 14.23 5.51 -15.59
CA THR A 270 14.37 6.10 -16.93
C THR A 270 15.64 6.94 -17.06
N ARG A 271 15.97 7.77 -16.06
CA ARG A 271 17.24 8.51 -15.97
C ARG A 271 18.44 7.56 -16.03
N LEU A 272 18.43 6.47 -15.26
CA LEU A 272 19.51 5.47 -15.28
C LEU A 272 19.66 4.87 -16.68
N ARG A 273 18.55 4.52 -17.36
CA ARG A 273 18.60 4.04 -18.74
C ARG A 273 19.27 5.04 -19.68
N ILE A 274 18.81 6.30 -19.63
CA ILE A 274 19.19 7.36 -20.57
C ILE A 274 20.67 7.75 -20.41
N PHE A 275 21.14 7.99 -19.18
CA PHE A 275 22.47 8.58 -18.95
C PHE A 275 23.55 7.59 -18.53
N LEU A 276 23.19 6.42 -17.99
CA LEU A 276 24.17 5.39 -17.62
C LEU A 276 24.21 4.22 -18.59
N ASN A 277 23.12 3.96 -19.32
CA ASN A 277 22.97 2.83 -20.25
C ASN A 277 23.70 1.55 -19.76
N PRO A 278 23.30 0.98 -18.59
CA PRO A 278 24.05 -0.09 -17.95
C PRO A 278 24.01 -1.43 -18.71
N GLY A 279 23.38 -1.48 -19.88
CA GLY A 279 23.39 -2.62 -20.78
C GLY A 279 22.73 -3.88 -20.23
N TYR A 280 23.21 -5.04 -20.68
CA TYR A 280 22.76 -6.34 -20.21
C TYR A 280 23.23 -6.61 -18.77
N PRO A 281 22.39 -7.19 -17.88
CA PRO A 281 21.04 -7.71 -18.12
C PRO A 281 19.89 -6.70 -17.91
N PHE A 282 20.21 -5.44 -17.59
CA PHE A 282 19.25 -4.47 -17.06
C PHE A 282 18.35 -3.81 -18.12
N GLU A 283 18.84 -3.64 -19.35
CA GLU A 283 18.17 -2.87 -20.41
C GLU A 283 16.73 -3.34 -20.70
N GLY A 284 16.49 -4.65 -20.76
CA GLY A 284 15.15 -5.21 -21.03
C GLY A 284 14.08 -4.89 -19.97
N MET A 285 14.50 -4.43 -18.79
CA MET A 285 13.62 -3.97 -17.70
C MET A 285 13.57 -2.44 -17.64
N LEU A 286 14.73 -1.78 -17.78
CA LEU A 286 14.83 -0.33 -17.83
C LEU A 286 14.02 0.28 -18.99
N ILE A 287 13.97 -0.38 -20.16
CA ILE A 287 13.15 0.07 -21.29
C ILE A 287 11.64 0.03 -20.98
N LYS A 288 11.17 -0.89 -20.14
CA LYS A 288 9.76 -0.95 -19.71
C LYS A 288 9.40 0.21 -18.79
N TYR A 289 10.31 0.59 -17.88
CA TYR A 289 10.16 1.79 -17.07
C TYR A 289 10.18 3.07 -17.91
N HIS A 290 11.06 3.15 -18.91
CA HIS A 290 11.08 4.25 -19.87
C HIS A 290 9.75 4.37 -20.63
N ASN A 291 9.27 3.28 -21.24
CA ASN A 291 8.00 3.27 -21.97
C ASN A 291 6.80 3.65 -21.08
N THR A 292 6.77 3.20 -19.84
CA THR A 292 5.69 3.53 -18.88
C THR A 292 5.78 4.98 -18.39
N THR A 293 6.99 5.52 -18.24
CA THR A 293 7.22 6.95 -17.96
C THR A 293 6.72 7.79 -19.14
N THR A 294 7.05 7.42 -20.38
CA THR A 294 6.55 8.07 -21.59
C THR A 294 5.01 8.07 -21.63
N LEU A 295 4.36 6.93 -21.37
CA LEU A 295 2.89 6.86 -21.28
C LEU A 295 2.31 7.73 -20.16
N THR A 296 3.02 7.87 -19.03
CA THR A 296 2.64 8.79 -17.95
C THR A 296 2.69 10.25 -18.44
N MET A 297 3.74 10.65 -19.16
CA MET A 297 3.83 11.99 -19.75
C MET A 297 2.76 12.22 -20.83
N CYS A 298 2.39 11.19 -21.60
CA CYS A 298 1.26 11.26 -22.51
C CYS A 298 -0.07 11.51 -21.77
N SER A 299 -0.30 10.88 -20.61
CA SER A 299 -1.56 11.05 -19.86
C SER A 299 -1.79 12.49 -19.37
N TYR A 300 -0.71 13.25 -19.15
CA TYR A 300 -0.76 14.66 -18.78
C TYR A 300 -1.12 15.60 -19.93
N ILE A 301 -1.14 15.13 -21.18
CA ILE A 301 -1.41 15.98 -22.35
C ILE A 301 -2.90 15.96 -22.67
N LYS A 302 -3.55 17.13 -22.60
CA LYS A 302 -5.00 17.32 -22.80
C LYS A 302 -5.54 16.72 -24.11
N LEU A 303 -4.73 16.64 -25.16
CA LEU A 303 -5.06 16.00 -26.44
C LEU A 303 -5.60 14.56 -26.28
N PHE A 304 -5.03 13.78 -25.35
CA PHE A 304 -5.39 12.38 -25.17
C PHE A 304 -6.56 12.14 -24.21
N SER A 305 -7.06 13.20 -23.55
CA SER A 305 -8.23 13.15 -22.66
C SER A 305 -8.19 12.05 -21.59
N VAL A 306 -6.99 11.68 -21.10
CA VAL A 306 -6.81 10.61 -20.11
C VAL A 306 -7.24 11.06 -18.71
N PHE A 307 -6.88 12.28 -18.32
CA PHE A 307 -7.39 12.94 -17.12
C PHE A 307 -8.39 14.05 -17.50
N ASN A 308 -9.33 14.31 -16.60
CA ASN A 308 -10.22 15.47 -16.68
C ASN A 308 -9.47 16.78 -16.47
N TRP A 309 -10.06 17.88 -16.94
CA TRP A 309 -9.53 19.24 -16.83
C TRP A 309 -10.62 20.20 -16.37
N THR A 310 -10.28 21.16 -15.52
CA THR A 310 -11.18 22.28 -15.20
C THR A 310 -11.36 23.20 -16.40
N GLY A 311 -12.38 24.07 -16.36
CA GLY A 311 -12.62 25.08 -17.40
C GLY A 311 -11.47 26.08 -17.49
N GLY A 312 -10.85 26.41 -16.36
CA GLY A 312 -9.67 27.26 -16.23
C GLY A 312 -8.34 26.62 -16.62
N GLY A 313 -8.32 25.32 -16.94
CA GLY A 313 -7.11 24.64 -17.44
C GLY A 313 -6.20 24.01 -16.39
N MET A 314 -6.73 23.64 -15.22
CA MET A 314 -6.05 22.77 -14.25
C MET A 314 -6.35 21.29 -14.56
N ILE A 315 -5.35 20.42 -14.50
CA ILE A 315 -5.52 18.96 -14.62
C ILE A 315 -6.09 18.34 -13.32
N GLN A 316 -7.07 17.44 -13.44
CA GLN A 316 -7.77 16.82 -12.30
C GLN A 316 -7.23 15.41 -11.99
N LEU A 317 -5.98 15.35 -11.52
CA LEU A 317 -5.26 14.10 -11.22
C LEU A 317 -5.86 13.28 -10.07
N ASN A 318 -6.69 13.90 -9.22
CA ASN A 318 -7.37 13.27 -8.09
C ASN A 318 -8.88 13.06 -8.34
N HIS A 319 -9.31 13.04 -9.62
CA HIS A 319 -10.71 12.83 -10.03
C HIS A 319 -11.70 13.85 -9.43
N GLY A 320 -11.31 15.12 -9.41
CA GLY A 320 -12.15 16.24 -8.94
C GLY A 320 -12.34 16.32 -7.42
N ARG A 321 -11.60 15.50 -6.65
CA ARG A 321 -11.61 15.52 -5.18
C ARG A 321 -10.94 16.79 -4.62
N PRO A 322 -11.14 17.13 -3.33
CA PRO A 322 -10.44 18.23 -2.66
C PRO A 322 -8.91 18.14 -2.69
N GLN A 323 -8.26 19.27 -2.35
CA GLN A 323 -6.81 19.43 -2.29
C GLN A 323 -6.03 19.01 -3.57
N PRO A 324 -6.44 19.42 -4.79
CA PRO A 324 -5.80 18.97 -6.04
C PRO A 324 -4.37 19.47 -6.25
N LEU A 325 -3.99 20.64 -5.70
CA LEU A 325 -2.76 21.32 -6.13
C LEU A 325 -1.46 20.58 -5.79
N GLN A 326 -1.44 19.71 -4.77
CA GLN A 326 -0.29 18.84 -4.50
C GLN A 326 0.04 17.93 -5.70
N TYR A 327 -0.98 17.35 -6.33
CA TYR A 327 -0.82 16.44 -7.46
C TYR A 327 -0.45 17.21 -8.73
N VAL A 328 -1.05 18.40 -8.92
CA VAL A 328 -0.77 19.30 -10.05
C VAL A 328 0.68 19.76 -10.05
N SER A 329 1.20 20.22 -8.90
CA SER A 329 2.61 20.61 -8.73
C SER A 329 3.56 19.43 -9.00
N ASN A 330 3.25 18.25 -8.44
CA ASN A 330 4.03 17.03 -8.67
C ASN A 330 4.09 16.62 -10.15
N ALA A 331 2.96 16.68 -10.87
CA ALA A 331 2.94 16.37 -12.30
C ALA A 331 3.69 17.41 -13.14
N ALA A 332 3.61 18.70 -12.78
CA ALA A 332 4.38 19.76 -13.42
C ALA A 332 5.90 19.54 -13.26
N PHE A 333 6.35 19.19 -12.05
CA PHE A 333 7.74 18.83 -11.77
C PHE A 333 8.20 17.61 -12.59
N LEU A 334 7.45 16.49 -12.55
CA LEU A 334 7.80 15.28 -13.31
C LEU A 334 7.86 15.53 -14.82
N ALA A 335 6.92 16.31 -15.36
CA ALA A 335 6.89 16.67 -16.78
C ALA A 335 8.08 17.55 -17.18
N SER A 336 8.39 18.59 -16.41
CA SER A 336 9.55 19.46 -16.65
C SER A 336 10.87 18.68 -16.56
N LEU A 337 11.01 17.81 -15.56
CA LEU A 337 12.21 17.00 -15.37
C LEU A 337 12.40 15.96 -16.49
N PHE A 338 11.31 15.37 -17.00
CA PHE A 338 11.38 14.51 -18.19
C PHE A 338 11.74 15.29 -19.46
N VAL A 339 11.24 16.52 -19.64
CA VAL A 339 11.68 17.42 -20.71
C VAL A 339 13.19 17.65 -20.62
N ASP A 340 13.72 18.00 -19.45
CA ASP A 340 15.16 18.21 -19.27
C ASP A 340 15.98 16.94 -19.54
N TYR A 341 15.48 15.75 -19.18
CA TYR A 341 16.14 14.49 -19.50
C TYR A 341 16.22 14.24 -21.01
N MET A 342 15.13 14.46 -21.73
CA MET A 342 15.07 14.26 -23.18
C MET A 342 15.83 15.36 -23.95
N ASN A 343 15.80 16.60 -23.48
CA ASN A 343 16.59 17.69 -24.04
C ASN A 343 18.09 17.42 -23.87
N ALA A 344 18.50 16.85 -22.74
CA ALA A 344 19.89 16.49 -22.47
C ALA A 344 20.44 15.36 -23.37
N THR A 345 19.59 14.57 -24.05
CA THR A 345 19.99 13.60 -25.10
C THR A 345 19.95 14.18 -26.52
N GLY A 346 19.44 15.40 -26.70
CA GLY A 346 19.19 15.99 -28.02
C GLY A 346 17.94 15.45 -28.73
N ALA A 347 17.07 14.70 -28.03
CA ALA A 347 15.82 14.22 -28.60
C ALA A 347 14.82 15.38 -28.78
N PRO A 348 14.22 15.59 -29.98
CA PRO A 348 13.28 16.68 -30.22
C PRO A 348 11.90 16.47 -29.57
N GLY A 349 11.62 15.26 -29.08
CA GLY A 349 10.32 14.84 -28.57
C GLY A 349 10.26 13.33 -28.30
N PHE A 350 9.04 12.83 -28.12
CA PHE A 350 8.73 11.42 -27.87
C PHE A 350 7.40 11.02 -28.52
N PHE A 351 7.11 9.72 -28.60
CA PHE A 351 5.89 9.20 -29.22
C PHE A 351 4.86 8.77 -28.18
N CYS A 352 3.62 9.21 -28.38
CA CYS A 352 2.41 8.81 -27.66
C CYS A 352 1.54 7.97 -28.61
N GLY A 353 1.85 6.68 -28.71
CA GLY A 353 1.32 5.82 -29.77
C GLY A 353 1.76 6.33 -31.14
N PRO A 354 0.84 6.60 -32.09
CA PRO A 354 1.20 7.13 -33.41
C PRO A 354 1.54 8.64 -33.40
N ASN A 355 1.28 9.35 -32.30
CA ASN A 355 1.42 10.81 -32.24
C ASN A 355 2.81 11.22 -31.74
N PHE A 356 3.52 12.04 -32.51
CA PHE A 356 4.75 12.67 -32.04
C PHE A 356 4.44 13.89 -31.17
N ILE A 357 5.05 13.96 -29.99
CA ILE A 357 4.93 15.05 -29.03
C ILE A 357 6.28 15.75 -28.91
N SER A 358 6.33 17.04 -29.20
CA SER A 358 7.53 17.86 -29.00
C SER A 358 7.76 18.12 -27.51
N LEU A 359 9.03 18.31 -27.12
CA LEU A 359 9.36 18.67 -25.73
C LEU A 359 8.73 20.00 -25.30
N ASP A 360 8.61 20.97 -26.21
CA ASP A 360 7.89 22.23 -26.00
C ASP A 360 6.42 22.02 -25.59
N MET A 361 5.72 21.02 -26.14
CA MET A 361 4.33 20.73 -25.74
C MET A 361 4.22 20.27 -24.29
N LEU A 362 5.14 19.41 -23.83
CA LEU A 362 5.18 18.94 -22.44
C LEU A 362 5.71 20.04 -21.49
N GLN A 363 6.63 20.88 -21.95
CA GLN A 363 7.10 22.05 -21.19
C GLN A 363 5.98 23.07 -20.99
N ARG A 364 5.15 23.31 -22.02
CA ARG A 364 3.94 24.14 -21.93
C ARG A 364 2.91 23.55 -20.97
N PHE A 365 2.78 22.22 -20.90
CA PHE A 365 1.97 21.58 -19.85
C PHE A 365 2.45 22.01 -18.45
N ALA A 366 3.71 21.74 -18.10
CA ALA A 366 4.25 22.06 -16.78
C ALA A 366 4.14 23.57 -16.45
N THR A 367 4.51 24.40 -17.44
CA THR A 367 4.39 25.87 -17.39
C THR A 367 2.96 26.34 -17.18
N SER A 368 1.97 25.70 -17.82
CA SER A 368 0.55 26.06 -17.65
C SER A 368 0.04 25.78 -16.23
N GLN A 369 0.43 24.65 -15.65
CA GLN A 369 0.00 24.23 -14.32
C GLN A 369 0.60 25.13 -13.23
N MET A 370 1.89 25.46 -13.32
CA MET A 370 2.50 26.41 -12.39
C MET A 370 1.97 27.83 -12.55
N ASN A 371 1.70 28.28 -13.78
CA ASN A 371 1.02 29.57 -13.98
C ASN A 371 -0.41 29.57 -13.41
N TYR A 372 -1.16 28.47 -13.51
CA TYR A 372 -2.47 28.34 -12.90
C TYR A 372 -2.39 28.49 -11.37
N ILE A 373 -1.44 27.81 -10.72
CA ILE A 373 -1.18 27.94 -9.27
C ILE A 373 -0.82 29.38 -8.88
N LEU A 374 0.02 30.05 -9.67
CA LEU A 374 0.52 31.39 -9.34
C LEU A 374 -0.44 32.55 -9.68
N GLY A 375 -1.54 32.29 -10.41
CA GLY A 375 -2.63 33.27 -10.59
C GLY A 375 -3.28 33.32 -11.97
N LYS A 376 -2.77 32.58 -12.96
CA LYS A 376 -3.36 32.48 -14.31
C LYS A 376 -4.52 31.47 -14.33
N ASN A 377 -5.54 31.75 -13.51
CA ASN A 377 -6.74 30.95 -13.31
C ASN A 377 -7.99 31.85 -13.35
N PRO A 378 -9.21 31.29 -13.43
CA PRO A 378 -10.46 32.08 -13.48
C PRO A 378 -10.65 33.04 -12.28
N MET A 379 -10.13 32.67 -11.11
CA MET A 379 -10.18 33.49 -9.89
C MET A 379 -9.23 34.69 -9.91
N LYS A 380 -8.29 34.75 -10.88
CA LYS A 380 -7.21 35.75 -10.99
C LYS A 380 -6.44 35.92 -9.67
N MET A 381 -6.12 34.80 -9.03
CA MET A 381 -5.68 34.71 -7.64
C MET A 381 -4.58 33.68 -7.50
N SER A 382 -3.45 34.03 -6.90
CA SER A 382 -2.43 33.04 -6.55
C SER A 382 -2.97 32.11 -5.46
N TYR A 383 -2.69 30.82 -5.55
CA TYR A 383 -2.92 29.85 -4.48
C TYR A 383 -1.68 29.69 -3.57
N VAL A 384 -0.66 30.53 -3.74
CA VAL A 384 0.53 30.61 -2.87
C VAL A 384 0.43 31.89 -2.01
N VAL A 385 0.42 31.72 -0.70
CA VAL A 385 0.25 32.82 0.26
C VAL A 385 1.42 33.80 0.16
N GLY A 386 1.11 35.09 0.07
CA GLY A 386 2.10 36.16 -0.07
C GLY A 386 2.70 36.31 -1.47
N PHE A 387 2.14 35.65 -2.48
CA PHE A 387 2.53 35.80 -3.89
C PHE A 387 1.46 36.55 -4.71
N GLY A 388 1.91 37.48 -5.55
CA GLY A 388 1.02 38.36 -6.33
C GLY A 388 0.15 39.29 -5.47
N ASN A 389 -0.79 39.98 -6.11
CA ASN A 389 -1.62 41.00 -5.46
C ASN A 389 -2.89 40.43 -4.78
N LYS A 390 -3.27 39.19 -5.10
CA LYS A 390 -4.46 38.51 -4.58
C LYS A 390 -4.11 37.05 -4.28
N PHE A 391 -4.19 36.68 -3.01
CA PHE A 391 -3.83 35.34 -2.47
C PHE A 391 -4.65 35.05 -1.20
N PRO A 392 -4.75 33.78 -0.74
CA PRO A 392 -5.51 33.39 0.45
C PRO A 392 -5.10 34.15 1.71
N ARG A 393 -6.08 34.56 2.50
CA ARG A 393 -5.91 35.30 3.76
C ARG A 393 -6.51 34.58 4.96
N HIS A 394 -7.20 33.46 4.76
CA HIS A 394 -7.87 32.69 5.80
C HIS A 394 -7.42 31.22 5.72
N VAL A 395 -6.13 31.00 5.93
CA VAL A 395 -5.43 29.73 5.79
C VAL A 395 -5.77 28.84 7.00
N HIS A 396 -6.12 27.58 6.75
CA HIS A 396 -6.33 26.59 7.82
C HIS A 396 -4.98 26.23 8.47
N HIS A 397 -4.47 27.10 9.34
CA HIS A 397 -3.18 26.91 10.01
C HIS A 397 -3.17 27.58 11.39
N ARG A 398 -2.94 26.79 12.45
CA ARG A 398 -3.04 27.23 13.85
C ARG A 398 -2.11 28.41 14.16
N GLY A 399 -0.81 28.28 13.85
CA GLY A 399 0.17 29.36 14.07
C GLY A 399 -0.04 30.62 13.21
N ALA A 400 -0.77 30.52 12.10
CA ALA A 400 -1.06 31.67 11.24
C ALA A 400 -2.25 32.49 11.77
N SER A 401 -3.31 31.77 12.16
CA SER A 401 -4.59 32.32 12.57
C SER A 401 -4.62 32.98 13.95
N ILE A 402 -3.68 32.64 14.84
CA ILE A 402 -3.62 33.15 16.22
C ILE A 402 -2.57 34.28 16.30
N PRO A 403 -2.89 35.46 16.85
CA PRO A 403 -1.94 36.57 16.93
C PRO A 403 -0.68 36.22 17.70
N HIS A 404 0.47 36.76 17.28
CA HIS A 404 1.72 36.69 18.03
C HIS A 404 1.84 37.89 18.99
N ASP A 405 1.02 37.90 20.05
CA ASP A 405 0.85 39.01 20.99
C ASP A 405 1.36 38.73 22.42
N ASN A 406 2.29 37.78 22.57
CA ASN A 406 2.86 37.29 23.84
C ASN A 406 1.83 36.74 24.87
N LYS A 407 0.55 36.59 24.50
CA LYS A 407 -0.45 35.91 25.34
C LYS A 407 -0.53 34.45 24.95
N LYS A 408 -0.54 33.55 25.94
CA LYS A 408 -0.83 32.12 25.72
C LYS A 408 -2.34 31.93 25.52
N TYR A 409 -2.74 31.19 24.50
CA TYR A 409 -4.14 30.79 24.29
C TYR A 409 -4.36 29.34 24.73
N SER A 410 -5.48 29.10 25.44
CA SER A 410 -5.86 27.75 25.89
C SER A 410 -6.39 26.91 24.73
N CYS A 411 -6.25 25.59 24.84
CA CYS A 411 -6.71 24.56 23.91
C CYS A 411 -8.04 24.89 23.20
N THR A 412 -9.12 25.08 23.97
CA THR A 412 -10.46 25.37 23.45
C THR A 412 -10.68 26.86 23.18
N GLY A 413 -10.07 27.74 23.98
CA GLY A 413 -10.15 29.20 23.79
C GLY A 413 -9.51 29.70 22.49
N GLY A 414 -8.68 28.88 21.85
CA GLY A 414 -8.09 29.13 20.55
C GLY A 414 -9.05 28.93 19.36
N TRP A 415 -10.13 28.15 19.47
CA TRP A 415 -11.08 27.93 18.36
C TRP A 415 -11.71 29.24 17.85
N LYS A 416 -11.83 30.27 18.71
CA LYS A 416 -12.26 31.62 18.30
C LYS A 416 -11.41 32.21 17.17
N TRP A 417 -10.14 31.82 17.07
CA TRP A 417 -9.21 32.25 16.02
C TRP A 417 -9.40 31.43 14.74
N ARG A 418 -9.76 30.14 14.83
CA ARG A 418 -10.22 29.36 13.67
C ARG A 418 -11.43 30.04 13.03
N ASP A 419 -12.43 30.34 13.85
CA ASP A 419 -13.76 30.77 13.41
C ASP A 419 -13.87 32.29 13.17
N ASN A 420 -12.78 33.03 13.38
CA ASN A 420 -12.72 34.47 13.12
C ASN A 420 -12.86 34.75 11.62
N ARG A 421 -13.72 35.72 11.25
CA ARG A 421 -13.91 36.14 9.85
C ARG A 421 -12.86 37.12 9.35
N ASN A 422 -11.96 37.59 10.22
CA ASN A 422 -10.84 38.42 9.83
C ASN A 422 -9.71 37.58 9.21
N PRO A 423 -8.88 38.18 8.34
CA PRO A 423 -7.63 37.62 7.86
C PRO A 423 -6.74 37.09 8.98
N ASP A 424 -5.90 36.11 8.65
CA ASP A 424 -4.84 35.62 9.53
C ASP A 424 -3.93 36.78 9.97
N PRO A 425 -3.68 36.97 11.27
CA PRO A 425 -2.77 38.00 11.76
C PRO A 425 -1.34 37.76 11.27
N ASN A 426 -0.94 36.49 11.08
CA ASN A 426 0.36 36.12 10.55
C ASN A 426 0.19 35.49 9.16
N ASN A 427 0.66 36.15 8.11
CA ASN A 427 0.66 35.54 6.76
C ASN A 427 1.74 34.45 6.70
N ILE A 428 1.34 33.19 6.50
CA ILE A 428 2.25 32.07 6.28
C ILE A 428 2.79 32.07 4.84
N ILE A 429 3.73 32.99 4.58
CA ILE A 429 4.34 33.23 3.27
C ILE A 429 4.87 31.93 2.65
N GLY A 430 4.52 31.67 1.39
CA GLY A 430 4.92 30.48 0.65
C GLY A 430 4.01 29.27 0.75
N ALA A 431 3.07 29.26 1.70
CA ALA A 431 2.12 28.16 1.83
C ALA A 431 1.28 28.01 0.56
N MET A 432 1.29 26.82 -0.05
CA MET A 432 0.36 26.44 -1.11
C MET A 432 -0.87 25.81 -0.47
N VAL A 433 -2.01 26.48 -0.58
CA VAL A 433 -3.28 25.91 -0.08
C VAL A 433 -3.74 24.73 -0.95
N GLY A 434 -4.63 23.89 -0.42
CA GLY A 434 -5.22 22.76 -1.16
C GLY A 434 -5.76 23.12 -2.55
N GLY A 435 -6.34 24.31 -2.70
CA GLY A 435 -6.70 24.92 -3.99
C GLY A 435 -8.19 24.82 -4.34
N PRO A 436 -8.56 25.06 -5.61
CA PRO A 436 -9.96 25.11 -6.04
C PRO A 436 -10.59 23.72 -6.17
N ASP A 437 -11.92 23.67 -6.34
CA ASP A 437 -12.61 22.46 -6.78
C ASP A 437 -12.51 22.23 -8.32
N GLN A 438 -13.16 21.16 -8.77
CA GLN A 438 -13.24 20.75 -10.18
C GLN A 438 -13.87 21.79 -11.13
N PHE A 439 -14.49 22.86 -10.60
CA PHE A 439 -15.12 23.95 -11.36
C PHE A 439 -14.36 25.28 -11.23
N ASP A 440 -13.07 25.23 -10.87
CA ASP A 440 -12.20 26.39 -10.61
C ASP A 440 -12.68 27.30 -9.46
N GLN A 441 -13.64 26.86 -8.63
CA GLN A 441 -14.14 27.66 -7.53
C GLN A 441 -13.26 27.47 -6.29
N PHE A 442 -12.90 28.59 -5.66
CA PHE A 442 -12.09 28.61 -4.44
C PHE A 442 -12.77 29.47 -3.37
N ARG A 443 -12.85 28.96 -2.14
CA ARG A 443 -13.38 29.71 -0.99
C ARG A 443 -12.28 29.87 0.06
N ASP A 444 -11.79 31.10 0.21
CA ASP A 444 -10.83 31.51 1.23
C ASP A 444 -11.52 31.56 2.61
N VAL A 445 -11.76 30.39 3.20
CA VAL A 445 -12.45 30.22 4.48
C VAL A 445 -11.68 29.24 5.35
N ARG A 446 -11.17 29.73 6.49
CA ARG A 446 -10.28 28.99 7.40
C ARG A 446 -10.85 27.67 7.92
N THR A 447 -12.15 27.57 8.11
CA THR A 447 -12.78 26.30 8.56
C THR A 447 -12.82 25.23 7.46
N ASN A 448 -12.55 25.60 6.20
CA ASN A 448 -12.55 24.71 5.05
C ASN A 448 -11.12 24.29 4.67
N TYR A 449 -10.60 23.31 5.41
CA TYR A 449 -9.29 22.68 5.18
C TYR A 449 -9.16 22.05 3.78
N SER A 450 -10.27 21.62 3.17
CA SER A 450 -10.29 21.07 1.81
C SER A 450 -9.85 22.06 0.72
N TYR A 451 -10.00 23.36 0.97
CA TYR A 451 -9.48 24.43 0.10
C TYR A 451 -8.25 25.12 0.69
N THR A 452 -8.25 25.44 1.98
CA THR A 452 -7.33 26.43 2.59
C THR A 452 -6.18 25.86 3.41
N GLU A 453 -6.08 24.54 3.56
CA GLU A 453 -4.98 23.91 4.30
C GLU A 453 -3.73 23.73 3.40
N PRO A 454 -2.54 24.15 3.85
CA PRO A 454 -1.27 23.82 3.22
C PRO A 454 -0.65 22.57 3.85
N THR A 455 0.21 21.85 3.11
CA THR A 455 0.89 20.63 3.62
C THR A 455 2.36 20.59 3.20
N LEU A 456 3.21 19.96 4.02
CA LEU A 456 4.62 19.69 3.70
C LEU A 456 4.78 18.99 2.35
N ALA A 457 3.98 17.95 2.10
CA ALA A 457 4.02 17.18 0.87
C ALA A 457 3.66 18.02 -0.37
N GLY A 458 2.63 18.86 -0.28
CA GLY A 458 2.22 19.75 -1.37
C GLY A 458 3.27 20.83 -1.65
N ASN A 459 3.81 21.46 -0.61
CA ASN A 459 4.83 22.49 -0.73
C ASN A 459 6.19 21.97 -1.24
N ALA A 460 6.55 20.71 -0.96
CA ALA A 460 7.75 20.10 -1.52
C ALA A 460 7.62 19.92 -3.05
N GLY A 461 6.45 19.47 -3.52
CA GLY A 461 6.12 19.41 -4.95
C GLY A 461 6.14 20.79 -5.61
N LEU A 462 5.60 21.82 -4.93
CA LEU A 462 5.68 23.22 -5.38
C LEU A 462 7.12 23.68 -5.57
N VAL A 463 7.99 23.52 -4.56
CA VAL A 463 9.40 23.91 -4.62
C VAL A 463 10.11 23.22 -5.79
N ALA A 464 9.89 21.92 -5.96
CA ALA A 464 10.50 21.14 -7.04
C ALA A 464 10.05 21.60 -8.45
N ALA A 465 8.76 21.95 -8.62
CA ALA A 465 8.24 22.47 -9.89
C ALA A 465 8.67 23.92 -10.19
N LEU A 466 8.81 24.76 -9.17
CA LEU A 466 9.29 26.13 -9.34
C LEU A 466 10.76 26.18 -9.76
N VAL A 467 11.62 25.36 -9.14
CA VAL A 467 13.04 25.32 -9.53
C VAL A 467 13.25 24.64 -10.89
N SER A 468 12.42 23.68 -11.29
CA SER A 468 12.53 23.11 -12.65
C SER A 468 12.20 24.15 -13.71
N LEU A 469 11.21 25.02 -13.48
CA LEU A 469 10.73 26.02 -14.45
C LEU A 469 11.41 27.40 -14.39
N THR A 470 12.10 27.78 -13.32
CA THR A 470 12.84 29.05 -13.30
C THR A 470 13.92 29.08 -14.37
N SER A 471 14.05 30.23 -15.03
CA SER A 471 15.12 30.55 -15.99
C SER A 471 16.42 30.99 -15.31
N SER A 472 16.34 31.40 -14.03
CA SER A 472 17.47 31.81 -13.21
C SER A 472 18.47 30.67 -13.04
N GLY A 473 19.74 30.94 -13.37
CA GLY A 473 20.81 29.93 -13.38
C GLY A 473 20.93 29.10 -14.66
N GLY A 474 20.04 29.29 -15.65
CA GLY A 474 20.09 28.62 -16.94
C GLY A 474 19.14 27.42 -17.08
N HIS A 475 19.34 26.62 -18.13
CA HIS A 475 18.45 25.52 -18.50
C HIS A 475 19.15 24.16 -18.36
N GLY A 476 18.38 23.10 -18.06
CA GLY A 476 18.87 21.73 -17.93
C GLY A 476 19.11 21.28 -16.49
N ILE A 477 19.85 20.16 -16.37
CA ILE A 477 20.06 19.37 -15.14
C ILE A 477 21.54 19.03 -14.93
N ASP A 478 21.94 18.71 -13.70
CA ASP A 478 23.23 18.05 -13.45
C ASP A 478 23.27 16.71 -14.18
N LYS A 479 24.11 16.58 -15.22
CA LYS A 479 24.27 15.35 -16.00
C LYS A 479 25.13 14.29 -15.32
N THR A 480 25.76 14.58 -14.17
CA THR A 480 26.61 13.59 -13.50
C THR A 480 25.79 12.39 -12.99
N PRO A 481 26.23 11.15 -13.23
CA PRO A 481 25.43 10.00 -12.86
C PRO A 481 25.32 9.80 -11.34
N PHE A 482 24.13 9.39 -10.89
CA PHE A 482 23.86 8.96 -9.51
C PHE A 482 24.91 7.95 -9.00
N SER A 483 25.33 7.03 -9.88
CA SER A 483 26.27 5.94 -9.59
C SER A 483 27.75 6.32 -9.70
N GLN A 484 28.17 7.25 -10.56
CA GLN A 484 29.61 7.53 -10.76
C GLN A 484 30.25 8.17 -9.51
N LYS A 485 29.46 8.94 -8.75
CA LYS A 485 29.81 9.45 -7.41
C LYS A 485 29.72 8.37 -6.29
N PHE A 486 29.22 7.16 -6.56
CA PHE A 486 29.22 5.99 -5.67
C PHE A 486 30.32 4.96 -6.02
N TYR A 487 30.60 4.77 -7.32
CA TYR A 487 31.50 3.74 -7.84
C TYR A 487 32.97 4.00 -7.50
N HIS A 488 33.40 5.27 -7.47
CA HIS A 488 34.76 5.63 -7.07
C HIS A 488 35.02 5.52 -5.55
N SER A 489 33.98 5.58 -4.72
CA SER A 489 34.14 5.38 -3.26
C SER A 489 34.26 3.91 -2.85
N SER A 490 33.56 3.00 -3.55
CA SER A 490 33.59 1.57 -3.22
C SER A 490 34.93 0.91 -3.60
N GLN A 491 35.50 1.26 -4.77
CA GLN A 491 36.82 0.71 -5.15
C GLN A 491 37.96 1.14 -4.23
N ARG A 492 37.90 2.35 -3.63
CA ARG A 492 38.92 2.81 -2.67
C ARG A 492 38.79 2.14 -1.29
N ALA A 493 37.68 1.45 -1.03
CA ALA A 493 37.46 0.64 0.18
C ALA A 493 37.75 -0.86 -0.03
N LEU A 494 38.15 -1.28 -1.24
CA LEU A 494 38.37 -2.68 -1.64
C LEU A 494 39.82 -2.99 -2.07
N GLN A 495 40.78 -2.12 -1.76
CA GLN A 495 42.20 -2.46 -1.88
C GLN A 495 42.69 -3.17 -0.61
N PRO A 496 43.14 -4.44 -0.67
CA PRO A 496 43.80 -5.07 0.45
C PRO A 496 45.20 -4.49 0.64
N GLN A 497 45.55 -4.12 1.87
CA GLN A 497 46.95 -4.03 2.29
C GLN A 497 47.54 -5.45 2.29
N PRO A 498 48.73 -5.69 1.72
CA PRO A 498 49.34 -7.01 1.64
C PRO A 498 50.08 -7.41 2.94
N GLN A 499 50.37 -8.72 3.07
CA GLN A 499 51.08 -9.43 4.16
C GLN A 499 50.17 -10.06 5.24
N HIS A 500 50.43 -11.27 5.78
CA HIS A 500 51.56 -12.21 5.62
C HIS A 500 51.09 -13.71 5.62
N ARG A 501 51.95 -14.63 5.15
CA ARG A 501 51.75 -16.11 5.13
C ARG A 501 51.61 -16.74 6.54
N GLY A 502 50.84 -17.83 6.63
CA GLY A 502 50.83 -18.79 7.75
C GLY A 502 50.08 -20.09 7.41
N SER A 503 50.43 -21.22 8.03
CA SER A 503 49.98 -22.59 7.68
C SER A 503 50.01 -23.51 8.93
N LEU A 504 49.68 -24.82 8.95
CA LEU A 504 49.60 -25.92 7.95
C LEU A 504 48.54 -26.97 8.45
N GLU A 505 48.30 -28.05 7.68
CA GLU A 505 47.89 -29.42 8.13
C GLU A 505 46.65 -29.66 9.05
N SER A 506 45.63 -30.40 8.58
CA SER A 506 45.39 -31.87 8.82
C SER A 506 44.50 -32.16 10.07
N ARG A 507 43.74 -33.26 10.25
CA ARG A 507 43.72 -34.61 9.64
C ARG A 507 42.34 -35.31 9.86
N ALA A 508 42.16 -36.48 9.23
CA ALA A 508 41.24 -37.62 9.48
C ALA A 508 40.78 -37.93 10.94
N SER A 509 39.82 -38.83 11.26
CA SER A 509 38.68 -39.53 10.59
C SER A 509 38.04 -40.57 11.58
N LEU A 510 36.98 -41.29 11.14
CA LEU A 510 36.50 -42.63 11.59
C LEU A 510 35.63 -42.86 12.88
N HIS A 511 34.53 -43.62 12.65
CA HIS A 511 33.95 -44.78 13.39
C HIS A 511 32.90 -44.69 14.53
N THR A 512 31.64 -44.98 14.16
CA THR A 512 30.82 -46.18 14.47
C THR A 512 30.94 -46.93 15.82
N HIS A 513 29.79 -47.20 16.48
CA HIS A 513 29.25 -48.51 16.99
C HIS A 513 28.12 -48.28 18.04
N VAL A 514 26.86 -48.73 17.87
CA VAL A 514 26.22 -50.07 18.06
C VAL A 514 25.47 -50.23 19.41
N VAL A 515 24.13 -50.41 19.30
CA VAL A 515 23.17 -51.22 20.10
C VAL A 515 23.23 -51.22 21.64
N PHE A 516 22.09 -50.97 22.30
CA PHE A 516 21.57 -51.86 23.37
C PHE A 516 20.03 -51.87 23.42
N LEU A 517 19.48 -52.88 24.11
CA LEU A 517 18.14 -53.44 23.96
C LEU A 517 17.24 -53.22 25.20
N GLU A 518 15.97 -53.65 25.09
CA GLU A 518 15.17 -54.34 26.14
C GLU A 518 14.24 -53.59 27.15
N LEU A 519 13.01 -54.16 27.24
CA LEU A 519 12.11 -54.33 28.42
C LEU A 519 11.26 -53.16 28.96
N CYS A 520 10.03 -53.36 29.50
CA CYS A 520 8.99 -54.40 29.31
C CYS A 520 7.68 -54.11 30.10
N PHE A 521 6.70 -55.04 30.02
CA PHE A 521 5.54 -55.31 30.92
C PHE A 521 4.38 -54.26 30.98
N PHE A 522 3.15 -54.59 30.53
CA PHE A 522 2.00 -55.22 31.26
C PHE A 522 1.31 -54.24 32.25
N SER A 523 -0.02 -54.21 32.52
CA SER A 523 -1.14 -55.18 32.33
C SER A 523 -2.50 -54.41 32.23
N VAL A 524 -3.51 -54.80 31.42
CA VAL A 524 -4.64 -55.76 31.68
C VAL A 524 -5.90 -55.18 32.39
N THR A 525 -6.95 -54.92 31.57
CA THR A 525 -8.42 -55.06 31.81
C THR A 525 -9.12 -54.32 32.99
N LEU A 526 -10.45 -54.34 33.25
CA LEU A 526 -11.68 -55.03 32.74
C LEU A 526 -12.90 -54.08 33.03
N VAL A 527 -13.78 -53.73 32.07
CA VAL A 527 -15.19 -54.24 31.88
C VAL A 527 -16.35 -53.53 32.62
N CYS A 528 -17.54 -53.54 31.97
CA CYS A 528 -18.90 -53.15 32.40
C CYS A 528 -19.19 -51.63 32.61
N CYS A 529 -20.42 -51.13 32.39
CA CYS A 529 -21.69 -51.80 32.02
C CYS A 529 -22.49 -50.97 30.98
N ALA A 530 -23.52 -51.57 30.40
CA ALA A 530 -24.43 -50.92 29.45
C ALA A 530 -25.59 -50.20 30.14
N GLU A 531 -26.12 -49.15 29.52
CA GLU A 531 -27.51 -48.72 29.69
C GLU A 531 -28.00 -47.98 28.43
N THR A 532 -29.15 -48.38 27.90
CA THR A 532 -29.93 -47.59 26.93
C THR A 532 -31.12 -46.97 27.66
N PRO A 533 -31.70 -45.89 27.13
CA PRO A 533 -33.04 -46.12 26.58
C PRO A 533 -33.41 -45.29 25.33
N ALA A 534 -34.27 -45.93 24.54
CA ALA A 534 -35.42 -45.40 23.79
C ALA A 534 -35.31 -44.11 22.94
N LEU A 535 -35.56 -44.32 21.65
CA LEU A 535 -36.01 -43.34 20.66
C LEU A 535 -37.16 -42.43 21.15
N SER A 536 -37.18 -41.21 20.64
CA SER A 536 -38.41 -40.57 20.16
C SER A 536 -38.16 -40.02 18.75
N ILE A 537 -38.54 -40.78 17.73
CA ILE A 537 -38.49 -40.33 16.34
C ILE A 537 -39.66 -39.36 16.12
N THR A 538 -39.34 -38.08 15.96
CA THR A 538 -40.25 -37.15 15.29
C THR A 538 -39.94 -37.21 13.80
N ILE A 539 -40.82 -37.84 13.00
CA ILE A 539 -40.68 -37.84 11.55
C ILE A 539 -41.01 -36.42 11.05
N ALA A 540 -39.98 -35.60 10.87
CA ALA A 540 -40.09 -34.43 10.02
C ALA A 540 -40.43 -34.90 8.61
N LYS A 541 -41.47 -34.33 7.98
CA LYS A 541 -41.84 -34.66 6.61
C LYS A 541 -40.68 -34.37 5.67
N ASP A 542 -40.35 -35.32 4.80
CA ASP A 542 -39.53 -35.07 3.61
C ASP A 542 -40.25 -34.13 2.65
N THR A 543 -40.19 -32.83 2.94
CA THR A 543 -40.31 -31.79 1.93
C THR A 543 -38.98 -31.72 1.19
N LEU A 544 -39.02 -31.96 -0.13
CA LEU A 544 -37.87 -31.77 -1.02
C LEU A 544 -37.18 -30.44 -0.70
N PRO A 545 -35.86 -30.42 -0.46
CA PRO A 545 -35.15 -29.19 -0.11
C PRO A 545 -35.38 -28.16 -1.21
N ASP A 546 -35.62 -26.91 -0.80
CA ASP A 546 -35.83 -25.84 -1.75
C ASP A 546 -34.59 -25.62 -2.66
N THR A 547 -34.80 -24.82 -3.70
CA THR A 547 -33.80 -24.56 -4.74
C THR A 547 -32.49 -24.01 -4.18
N TYR A 548 -32.52 -23.28 -3.06
CA TYR A 548 -31.34 -22.71 -2.42
C TYR A 548 -30.65 -23.70 -1.48
N THR A 549 -31.42 -24.45 -0.69
CA THR A 549 -30.94 -25.53 0.18
C THR A 549 -30.16 -26.59 -0.60
N LEU A 550 -30.67 -27.03 -1.76
CA LEU A 550 -29.96 -27.97 -2.64
C LEU A 550 -28.68 -27.34 -3.25
N GLY A 551 -28.68 -26.04 -3.51
CA GLY A 551 -27.50 -25.30 -3.95
C GLY A 551 -26.43 -25.22 -2.87
N LEU A 552 -26.85 -24.98 -1.62
CA LEU A 552 -26.00 -24.84 -0.44
C LEU A 552 -25.28 -26.15 -0.09
N HIS A 553 -26.03 -27.26 -0.02
CA HIS A 553 -25.46 -28.61 0.16
C HIS A 553 -24.39 -28.91 -0.89
N LYS A 554 -24.70 -28.66 -2.18
CA LYS A 554 -23.75 -28.87 -3.28
C LYS A 554 -22.52 -27.99 -3.16
N ALA A 555 -22.68 -26.71 -2.80
CA ALA A 555 -21.55 -25.80 -2.63
C ALA A 555 -20.61 -26.20 -1.49
N LEU A 556 -21.11 -26.86 -0.43
CA LEU A 556 -20.26 -27.44 0.63
C LEU A 556 -19.46 -28.66 0.14
N LEU A 557 -20.04 -29.50 -0.73
CA LEU A 557 -19.31 -30.62 -1.37
C LEU A 557 -18.09 -30.17 -2.19
N PHE A 558 -18.11 -28.96 -2.77
CA PHE A 558 -16.93 -28.40 -3.45
C PHE A 558 -15.72 -28.29 -2.50
N PHE A 559 -15.92 -27.85 -1.25
CA PHE A 559 -14.82 -27.75 -0.29
C PHE A 559 -14.23 -29.13 0.03
N ASN A 560 -15.03 -30.20 0.08
CA ASN A 560 -14.51 -31.57 0.22
C ASN A 560 -13.64 -32.00 -0.97
N ALA A 561 -13.94 -31.53 -2.19
CA ALA A 561 -13.09 -31.80 -3.36
C ALA A 561 -11.74 -31.07 -3.27
N GLN A 562 -11.72 -29.85 -2.74
CA GLN A 562 -10.51 -29.02 -2.58
C GLN A 562 -9.62 -29.38 -1.38
N LYS A 563 -10.06 -30.21 -0.44
CA LYS A 563 -9.24 -30.60 0.74
C LYS A 563 -7.91 -31.21 0.28
N SER A 564 -6.83 -30.86 0.96
CA SER A 564 -5.48 -31.37 0.75
C SER A 564 -4.93 -31.93 2.07
N GLY A 565 -3.91 -32.78 2.02
CA GLY A 565 -3.46 -33.58 3.17
C GLY A 565 -4.10 -34.97 3.20
N LYS A 566 -4.14 -35.57 4.39
CA LYS A 566 -4.79 -36.87 4.64
C LYS A 566 -6.29 -36.66 4.82
N LEU A 567 -7.10 -37.20 3.93
CA LEU A 567 -8.55 -36.98 3.90
C LEU A 567 -9.28 -37.86 4.95
N PRO A 568 -10.45 -37.42 5.46
CA PRO A 568 -11.31 -38.28 6.26
C PRO A 568 -11.82 -39.49 5.45
N ASN A 569 -11.98 -40.65 6.09
CA ASN A 569 -12.53 -41.86 5.47
C ASN A 569 -13.91 -41.64 4.81
N ASN A 570 -14.66 -40.63 5.26
CA ASN A 570 -15.93 -40.19 4.67
C ASN A 570 -15.83 -38.75 4.13
N ASN A 571 -14.94 -38.50 3.17
CA ASN A 571 -14.80 -37.19 2.53
C ASN A 571 -15.97 -36.81 1.60
N GLY A 572 -16.97 -37.68 1.39
CA GLY A 572 -18.13 -37.41 0.53
C GLY A 572 -17.83 -37.28 -0.99
N ILE A 573 -16.57 -37.35 -1.41
CA ILE A 573 -16.12 -37.27 -2.81
C ILE A 573 -15.38 -38.57 -3.16
N PRO A 574 -16.06 -39.56 -3.79
CA PRO A 574 -15.50 -40.91 -3.99
C PRO A 574 -14.23 -40.98 -4.87
N TRP A 575 -13.98 -39.95 -5.67
CA TRP A 575 -12.83 -39.85 -6.57
C TRP A 575 -11.67 -39.05 -5.98
N ARG A 576 -11.69 -38.65 -4.70
CA ARG A 576 -10.56 -37.95 -4.05
C ARG A 576 -9.83 -38.84 -3.04
N GLY A 577 -8.50 -38.82 -3.10
CA GLY A 577 -7.60 -39.44 -2.13
C GLY A 577 -6.61 -38.47 -1.47
N ASP A 578 -5.81 -39.01 -0.55
CA ASP A 578 -4.75 -38.29 0.16
C ASP A 578 -3.77 -37.60 -0.81
N SER A 579 -3.34 -36.39 -0.49
CA SER A 579 -2.51 -35.57 -1.39
C SER A 579 -1.68 -34.54 -0.60
N GLY A 580 -0.54 -34.09 -1.14
CA GLY A 580 0.28 -33.06 -0.47
C GLY A 580 0.81 -33.45 0.92
N LEU A 581 1.01 -34.76 1.17
CA LEU A 581 1.44 -35.30 2.47
C LEU A 581 2.88 -34.92 2.87
N ASN A 582 3.65 -34.31 1.95
CA ASN A 582 5.02 -33.85 2.18
C ASN A 582 5.15 -32.32 2.18
N ASP A 583 4.03 -31.59 2.09
CA ASP A 583 4.00 -30.13 2.05
C ASP A 583 4.65 -29.56 3.32
N GLY A 584 5.70 -28.74 3.16
CA GLY A 584 6.45 -28.17 4.29
C GLY A 584 7.37 -29.13 5.05
N ASN A 585 7.63 -30.35 4.58
CA ASN A 585 8.58 -31.26 5.24
C ASN A 585 10.06 -30.79 5.16
N THR A 586 10.37 -29.81 4.31
CA THR A 586 11.71 -29.20 4.18
C THR A 586 11.87 -27.88 4.94
N THR A 587 10.79 -27.31 5.48
CA THR A 587 10.81 -26.08 6.30
C THR A 587 11.11 -26.43 7.76
N THR A 588 12.16 -25.84 8.33
CA THR A 588 12.63 -26.14 9.69
C THR A 588 11.90 -25.36 10.79
N ASP A 589 11.06 -24.41 10.42
CA ASP A 589 10.37 -23.47 11.29
C ASP A 589 8.88 -23.78 11.52
N VAL A 590 8.33 -24.79 10.83
CA VAL A 590 6.97 -25.32 11.05
C VAL A 590 7.04 -26.75 11.61
N LYS A 591 6.65 -26.92 12.88
CA LYS A 591 6.69 -28.23 13.56
C LYS A 591 5.57 -29.15 13.06
N GLY A 592 5.90 -30.04 12.12
CA GLY A 592 4.97 -31.03 11.54
C GLY A 592 4.58 -30.77 10.09
N GLY A 593 5.19 -29.79 9.42
CA GLY A 593 4.90 -29.45 8.03
C GLY A 593 3.62 -28.64 7.81
N LEU A 594 3.29 -28.40 6.55
CA LEU A 594 2.11 -27.67 6.06
C LEU A 594 1.17 -28.61 5.29
N VAL A 595 0.90 -29.76 5.89
CA VAL A 595 -0.08 -30.76 5.43
C VAL A 595 -1.47 -30.35 5.93
N GLY A 596 -2.50 -30.50 5.10
CA GLY A 596 -3.85 -29.95 5.36
C GLY A 596 -4.16 -28.72 4.50
N GLY A 597 -5.33 -28.10 4.73
CA GLY A 597 -5.79 -26.90 4.02
C GLY A 597 -6.46 -27.20 2.68
N TYR A 598 -6.66 -26.17 1.86
CA TYR A 598 -7.39 -26.22 0.59
C TYR A 598 -6.52 -25.86 -0.62
N TYR A 599 -6.79 -26.49 -1.77
CA TYR A 599 -6.22 -26.09 -3.06
C TYR A 599 -7.00 -24.94 -3.70
N ASP A 600 -6.29 -24.08 -4.43
CA ASP A 600 -6.77 -22.87 -5.09
C ASP A 600 -7.03 -23.08 -6.59
N ALA A 601 -7.78 -22.18 -7.23
CA ALA A 601 -7.96 -22.01 -8.69
C ALA A 601 -8.24 -23.25 -9.58
N GLY A 602 -8.39 -24.45 -9.02
CA GLY A 602 -8.37 -25.71 -9.77
C GLY A 602 -6.97 -26.19 -10.20
N ASP A 603 -5.92 -25.54 -9.70
CA ASP A 603 -4.57 -26.08 -9.66
C ASP A 603 -4.29 -26.74 -8.29
N ASN A 604 -3.04 -27.10 -8.01
CA ASN A 604 -2.66 -27.75 -6.76
C ASN A 604 -1.87 -26.82 -5.80
N ALA A 605 -1.83 -25.51 -6.05
CA ALA A 605 -1.26 -24.54 -5.12
C ALA A 605 -2.22 -24.25 -3.95
N LYS A 606 -1.66 -23.85 -2.82
CA LYS A 606 -2.40 -23.36 -1.65
C LYS A 606 -2.03 -21.89 -1.45
N PHE A 607 -2.89 -20.95 -1.83
CA PHE A 607 -2.67 -19.53 -1.55
C PHE A 607 -3.39 -19.16 -0.25
N HIS A 608 -2.66 -18.64 0.74
CA HIS A 608 -3.23 -18.48 2.09
C HIS A 608 -4.12 -17.24 2.20
N PHE A 609 -3.91 -16.21 1.37
CA PHE A 609 -4.76 -15.02 1.33
C PHE A 609 -6.22 -15.36 0.96
N PRO A 610 -6.52 -15.96 -0.22
CA PRO A 610 -7.89 -16.25 -0.58
C PRO A 610 -8.49 -17.42 0.22
N MET A 611 -7.67 -18.34 0.74
CA MET A 611 -8.12 -19.35 1.70
C MET A 611 -8.62 -18.71 3.00
N SER A 612 -7.89 -17.72 3.53
CA SER A 612 -8.31 -16.97 4.72
C SER A 612 -9.62 -16.24 4.47
N TYR A 613 -9.74 -15.54 3.35
CA TYR A 613 -10.98 -14.87 2.94
C TYR A 613 -12.16 -15.84 2.84
N ALA A 614 -11.97 -17.04 2.29
CA ALA A 614 -13.01 -18.07 2.28
C ALA A 614 -13.42 -18.50 3.70
N MET A 615 -12.46 -18.66 4.63
CA MET A 615 -12.75 -19.00 6.03
C MET A 615 -13.45 -17.86 6.79
N THR A 616 -13.07 -16.60 6.55
CA THR A 616 -13.78 -15.41 7.06
C THR A 616 -15.25 -15.44 6.64
N MET A 617 -15.52 -15.68 5.35
CA MET A 617 -16.87 -15.67 4.79
C MET A 617 -17.74 -16.85 5.24
N LEU A 618 -17.20 -18.07 5.29
CA LEU A 618 -17.92 -19.23 5.84
C LEU A 618 -18.26 -19.00 7.32
N SER A 619 -17.31 -18.48 8.10
CA SER A 619 -17.51 -18.19 9.51
C SER A 619 -18.59 -17.12 9.72
N TRP A 620 -18.56 -16.03 8.96
CA TRP A 620 -19.56 -14.96 9.05
C TRP A 620 -20.96 -15.48 8.68
N SER A 621 -21.08 -16.27 7.60
CA SER A 621 -22.34 -16.91 7.23
C SER A 621 -22.91 -17.76 8.38
N LEU A 622 -22.08 -18.58 9.01
CA LEU A 622 -22.50 -19.43 10.12
C LEU A 622 -22.85 -18.63 11.38
N ILE A 623 -22.17 -17.51 11.64
CA ILE A 623 -22.46 -16.61 12.78
C ILE A 623 -23.86 -16.02 12.66
N GLU A 624 -24.23 -15.50 11.49
CA GLU A 624 -25.54 -14.85 11.30
C GLU A 624 -26.67 -15.87 11.06
N TYR A 625 -26.41 -16.94 10.29
CA TYR A 625 -27.45 -17.88 9.83
C TYR A 625 -27.40 -19.27 10.50
N ASN A 626 -26.78 -19.38 11.68
CA ASN A 626 -26.66 -20.60 12.51
C ASN A 626 -27.96 -21.44 12.55
N HIS A 627 -29.09 -20.79 12.78
CA HIS A 627 -30.40 -21.42 12.90
C HIS A 627 -30.86 -22.09 11.58
N LYS A 628 -30.53 -21.50 10.42
CA LYS A 628 -30.84 -22.07 9.11
C LYS A 628 -29.97 -23.28 8.81
N TYR A 629 -28.66 -23.19 9.04
CA TYR A 629 -27.74 -24.33 8.91
C TYR A 629 -28.16 -25.53 9.77
N LYS A 630 -28.69 -25.29 10.98
CA LYS A 630 -29.26 -26.35 11.83
C LYS A 630 -30.56 -26.91 11.27
N ALA A 631 -31.47 -26.07 10.77
CA ALA A 631 -32.74 -26.51 10.21
C ALA A 631 -32.58 -27.44 8.99
N ILE A 632 -31.53 -27.25 8.18
CA ILE A 632 -31.23 -28.08 6.99
C ILE A 632 -30.21 -29.20 7.24
N GLY A 633 -29.70 -29.36 8.47
CA GLY A 633 -28.71 -30.40 8.82
C GLY A 633 -27.26 -30.13 8.42
N GLU A 634 -26.92 -28.96 7.87
CA GLU A 634 -25.57 -28.62 7.40
C GLU A 634 -24.65 -28.01 8.48
N TYR A 635 -25.17 -27.75 9.69
CA TYR A 635 -24.45 -27.05 10.76
C TYR A 635 -23.07 -27.63 11.07
N ASP A 636 -22.96 -28.95 11.26
CA ASP A 636 -21.68 -29.58 11.60
C ASP A 636 -20.74 -29.68 10.39
N HIS A 637 -21.29 -29.79 9.18
CA HIS A 637 -20.52 -29.87 7.95
C HIS A 637 -19.82 -28.53 7.62
N ILE A 638 -20.55 -27.40 7.69
CA ILE A 638 -19.90 -26.08 7.55
C ILE A 638 -18.89 -25.79 8.66
N ARG A 639 -19.13 -26.25 9.90
CA ARG A 639 -18.12 -26.18 10.97
C ARG A 639 -16.88 -26.99 10.62
N GLU A 640 -17.02 -28.21 10.10
CA GLU A 640 -15.88 -29.01 9.67
C GLU A 640 -15.02 -28.29 8.62
N HIS A 641 -15.65 -27.65 7.62
CA HIS A 641 -14.94 -26.88 6.60
C HIS A 641 -14.21 -25.66 7.16
N ILE A 642 -14.87 -24.86 8.01
CA ILE A 642 -14.23 -23.73 8.68
C ILE A 642 -13.01 -24.23 9.47
N LYS A 643 -13.20 -25.27 10.29
CA LYS A 643 -12.14 -25.86 11.12
C LYS A 643 -10.97 -26.36 10.27
N TRP A 644 -11.22 -27.02 9.16
CA TRP A 644 -10.19 -27.58 8.28
C TRP A 644 -9.25 -26.49 7.72
N GLY A 645 -9.81 -25.39 7.23
CA GLY A 645 -9.01 -24.29 6.71
C GLY A 645 -8.30 -23.52 7.82
N THR A 646 -8.95 -23.31 8.98
CA THR A 646 -8.36 -22.52 10.07
C THR A 646 -7.35 -23.29 10.91
N ASP A 647 -7.54 -24.61 11.14
CA ASP A 647 -6.50 -25.50 11.68
C ASP A 647 -5.22 -25.40 10.83
N TYR A 648 -5.38 -25.43 9.50
CA TYR A 648 -4.27 -25.28 8.57
C TYR A 648 -3.61 -23.90 8.67
N LEU A 649 -4.40 -22.81 8.70
CA LEU A 649 -3.86 -21.46 8.88
C LEU A 649 -3.08 -21.35 10.21
N LEU A 650 -3.51 -22.02 11.29
CA LEU A 650 -2.75 -22.06 12.55
C LEU A 650 -1.37 -22.74 12.41
N LEU A 651 -1.19 -23.69 11.49
CA LEU A 651 0.13 -24.30 11.21
C LEU A 651 1.11 -23.34 10.51
N THR A 652 0.60 -22.31 9.82
CA THR A 652 1.45 -21.36 9.08
C THR A 652 2.27 -20.43 9.99
N PHE A 653 2.07 -20.51 11.31
CA PHE A 653 2.74 -19.71 12.34
C PHE A 653 3.64 -20.58 13.24
N ASN A 654 4.86 -20.13 13.53
CA ASN A 654 5.73 -20.78 14.51
C ASN A 654 5.26 -20.50 15.94
N SER A 655 4.46 -21.41 16.50
CA SER A 655 3.86 -21.32 17.84
C SER A 655 4.84 -21.30 19.01
N SER A 656 6.13 -21.62 18.77
CA SER A 656 7.20 -21.63 19.78
C SER A 656 7.99 -20.32 19.85
N ALA A 657 7.83 -19.43 18.87
CA ALA A 657 8.61 -18.18 18.81
C ALA A 657 7.95 -17.06 19.63
N THR A 658 8.69 -16.49 20.59
CA THR A 658 8.27 -15.30 21.35
C THR A 658 8.20 -14.01 20.52
N LYS A 659 8.72 -14.04 19.29
CA LYS A 659 8.52 -13.05 18.22
C LYS A 659 8.43 -13.78 16.89
N ILE A 660 7.25 -13.78 16.25
CA ILE A 660 7.14 -14.18 14.84
C ILE A 660 7.54 -13.00 13.96
N TYR A 661 8.43 -13.24 13.00
CA TYR A 661 8.85 -12.25 12.00
C TYR A 661 8.37 -12.59 10.58
N GLN A 662 7.68 -13.73 10.41
CA GLN A 662 7.42 -14.33 9.11
C GLN A 662 6.11 -15.13 9.13
N ILE A 663 5.29 -14.98 8.08
CA ILE A 663 4.08 -15.77 7.84
C ILE A 663 4.30 -16.58 6.55
N HIS A 664 3.95 -17.85 6.55
CA HIS A 664 3.86 -18.63 5.32
C HIS A 664 2.68 -18.12 4.49
N ALA A 665 2.93 -17.67 3.26
CA ALA A 665 1.92 -17.08 2.39
C ALA A 665 1.31 -18.08 1.39
N GLN A 666 2.06 -19.14 1.07
CA GLN A 666 1.71 -20.05 -0.02
C GLN A 666 2.48 -21.37 0.09
N VAL A 667 1.87 -22.46 -0.37
CA VAL A 667 2.53 -23.75 -0.63
C VAL A 667 2.27 -24.19 -2.07
N GLY A 668 3.32 -24.60 -2.79
CA GLY A 668 3.28 -24.80 -4.23
C GLY A 668 3.35 -23.47 -5.00
N GLY A 669 3.36 -23.55 -6.33
CA GLY A 669 3.44 -22.41 -7.26
C GLY A 669 4.86 -22.14 -7.77
N SER A 670 4.96 -21.20 -8.72
CA SER A 670 6.15 -21.09 -9.58
C SER A 670 7.43 -20.65 -8.86
N LEU A 671 8.51 -21.37 -9.13
CA LEU A 671 9.85 -21.15 -8.56
C LEU A 671 10.63 -20.00 -9.22
N ASN A 672 10.07 -19.35 -10.25
CA ASN A 672 10.77 -18.45 -11.18
C ASN A 672 11.92 -19.11 -11.97
N ASP A 673 12.03 -20.44 -11.91
CA ASP A 673 12.96 -21.25 -12.70
C ASP A 673 12.16 -22.17 -13.63
N TYR A 674 12.17 -21.85 -14.93
CA TYR A 674 11.46 -22.60 -15.96
C TYR A 674 12.06 -23.99 -16.25
N SER A 675 13.19 -24.35 -15.62
CA SER A 675 13.79 -25.69 -15.73
C SER A 675 13.25 -26.68 -14.69
N VAL A 676 12.53 -26.21 -13.66
CA VAL A 676 11.94 -27.04 -12.61
C VAL A 676 10.42 -27.15 -12.80
N PRO A 677 9.85 -28.37 -12.86
CA PRO A 677 8.40 -28.55 -12.91
C PRO A 677 7.70 -27.93 -11.69
N ASP A 678 6.65 -27.14 -11.93
CA ASP A 678 5.83 -26.49 -10.90
C ASP A 678 4.32 -26.76 -11.08
N ASP A 679 3.49 -26.28 -10.13
CA ASP A 679 2.03 -26.45 -10.16
C ASP A 679 1.34 -25.89 -11.41
N HIS A 680 1.95 -24.94 -12.13
CA HIS A 680 1.41 -24.41 -13.37
C HIS A 680 1.83 -25.27 -14.57
N TYR A 681 3.06 -25.80 -14.56
CA TYR A 681 3.63 -26.68 -15.58
C TYR A 681 3.07 -28.12 -15.57
N CYS A 682 2.68 -28.66 -14.40
CA CYS A 682 2.25 -30.05 -14.25
C CYS A 682 0.73 -30.25 -14.19
N TRP A 683 0.09 -30.73 -15.26
CA TRP A 683 -1.33 -31.07 -15.25
C TRP A 683 -1.56 -32.48 -14.68
N GLN A 684 -1.50 -32.59 -13.35
CA GLN A 684 -1.68 -33.83 -12.58
C GLN A 684 -2.79 -33.69 -11.52
N ARG A 685 -3.39 -34.83 -11.17
CA ARG A 685 -4.29 -34.93 -10.01
C ARG A 685 -3.51 -34.62 -8.72
N PRO A 686 -4.16 -34.07 -7.67
CA PRO A 686 -3.52 -33.85 -6.37
C PRO A 686 -2.80 -35.08 -5.79
N GLU A 687 -3.33 -36.28 -6.05
CA GLU A 687 -2.79 -37.56 -5.60
C GLU A 687 -1.54 -38.01 -6.38
N ASP A 688 -1.35 -37.52 -7.61
CA ASP A 688 -0.25 -37.92 -8.49
C ASP A 688 1.01 -37.05 -8.34
N MET A 689 0.92 -35.91 -7.64
CA MET A 689 1.98 -34.88 -7.58
C MET A 689 3.35 -35.46 -7.19
N ASP A 690 4.33 -35.29 -8.07
CA ASP A 690 5.72 -35.73 -7.90
C ASP A 690 6.77 -34.64 -8.16
N TYR A 691 6.34 -33.39 -8.23
CA TYR A 691 7.19 -32.21 -8.40
C TYR A 691 7.43 -31.47 -7.05
N PRO A 692 8.48 -30.63 -6.95
CA PRO A 692 8.75 -29.86 -5.75
C PRO A 692 7.61 -28.90 -5.40
N ARG A 693 7.18 -28.91 -4.13
CA ARG A 693 6.12 -28.02 -3.61
C ARG A 693 6.74 -27.03 -2.62
N PRO A 694 7.32 -25.92 -3.10
CA PRO A 694 8.00 -24.95 -2.25
C PRO A 694 7.02 -24.26 -1.30
N VAL A 695 7.51 -23.88 -0.13
CA VAL A 695 6.78 -23.00 0.79
C VAL A 695 7.32 -21.59 0.62
N GLN A 696 6.45 -20.61 0.36
CA GLN A 696 6.82 -19.20 0.31
C GLN A 696 6.45 -18.51 1.62
N ALA A 697 7.43 -17.86 2.24
CA ALA A 697 7.30 -17.27 3.56
C ALA A 697 7.65 -15.77 3.51
N ILE A 698 6.68 -14.91 3.82
CA ILE A 698 6.83 -13.45 3.73
C ILE A 698 7.14 -12.83 5.09
N ALA A 699 8.06 -11.88 5.12
CA ALA A 699 8.25 -11.01 6.26
C ALA A 699 7.21 -9.88 6.21
N ALA A 700 6.39 -9.74 7.27
CA ALA A 700 5.47 -8.63 7.52
C ALA A 700 4.64 -8.13 6.32
N GLY A 701 3.68 -8.94 5.84
CA GLY A 701 2.64 -8.50 4.89
C GLY A 701 1.33 -8.12 5.61
N PRO A 702 0.96 -6.82 5.72
CA PRO A 702 -0.18 -6.38 6.54
C PRO A 702 -1.54 -6.86 6.02
N ASP A 703 -1.70 -6.98 4.69
CA ASP A 703 -2.93 -7.46 4.05
C ASP A 703 -3.18 -8.95 4.34
N LEU A 704 -2.17 -9.81 4.17
CA LEU A 704 -2.29 -11.25 4.47
C LEU A 704 -2.48 -11.49 5.97
N ALA A 705 -1.68 -10.82 6.82
CA ALA A 705 -1.85 -10.92 8.26
C ALA A 705 -3.25 -10.48 8.71
N GLY A 706 -3.83 -9.47 8.04
CA GLY A 706 -5.18 -8.97 8.31
C GLY A 706 -6.29 -9.94 7.92
N GLU A 707 -6.22 -10.54 6.73
CA GLU A 707 -7.23 -11.52 6.31
C GLU A 707 -7.13 -12.82 7.13
N MET A 708 -5.91 -13.26 7.47
CA MET A 708 -5.71 -14.39 8.40
C MET A 708 -6.23 -14.07 9.81
N ALA A 709 -6.04 -12.84 10.29
CA ALA A 709 -6.62 -12.37 11.55
C ALA A 709 -8.17 -12.39 11.50
N ALA A 710 -8.77 -11.90 10.42
CA ALA A 710 -10.21 -11.91 10.22
C ALA A 710 -10.78 -13.34 10.22
N ALA A 711 -10.13 -14.26 9.50
CA ALA A 711 -10.50 -15.67 9.44
C ALA A 711 -10.47 -16.34 10.83
N LEU A 712 -9.37 -16.16 11.56
CA LEU A 712 -9.20 -16.75 12.90
C LEU A 712 -10.08 -16.09 13.96
N ALA A 713 -10.37 -14.79 13.84
CA ALA A 713 -11.31 -14.09 14.71
C ALA A 713 -12.75 -14.56 14.49
N ALA A 714 -13.21 -14.65 13.24
CA ALA A 714 -14.54 -15.15 12.93
C ALA A 714 -14.70 -16.63 13.34
N ALA A 715 -13.68 -17.45 13.12
CA ALA A 715 -13.68 -18.84 13.55
C ALA A 715 -13.67 -19.00 15.09
N SER A 716 -13.02 -18.12 15.85
CA SER A 716 -13.08 -18.18 17.33
C SER A 716 -14.49 -17.93 17.87
N ILE A 717 -15.31 -17.11 17.18
CA ILE A 717 -16.73 -16.93 17.51
C ILE A 717 -17.53 -18.20 17.19
N VAL A 718 -17.29 -18.83 16.02
CA VAL A 718 -17.90 -20.10 15.61
C VAL A 718 -17.58 -21.24 16.59
N PHE A 719 -16.38 -21.26 17.16
CA PHE A 719 -15.89 -22.29 18.07
C PHE A 719 -15.78 -21.84 19.54
N ARG A 720 -16.59 -20.86 19.94
CA ARG A 720 -16.65 -20.35 21.33
C ARG A 720 -17.01 -21.39 22.38
N ASP A 721 -17.70 -22.46 21.97
CA ASP A 721 -17.99 -23.67 22.74
C ASP A 721 -16.74 -24.54 22.97
N ASN A 722 -15.78 -24.53 22.04
CA ASN A 722 -14.46 -25.14 22.19
C ASN A 722 -13.45 -24.11 22.75
N THR A 723 -13.39 -24.03 24.08
CA THR A 723 -12.52 -23.06 24.77
C THR A 723 -11.02 -23.24 24.47
N ALA A 724 -10.56 -24.45 24.16
CA ALA A 724 -9.16 -24.70 23.80
C ALA A 724 -8.82 -24.16 22.41
N TYR A 725 -9.66 -24.46 21.41
CA TYR A 725 -9.52 -23.93 20.06
C TYR A 725 -9.66 -22.40 20.02
N SER A 726 -10.62 -21.85 20.76
CA SER A 726 -10.81 -20.40 20.91
C SER A 726 -9.57 -19.72 21.50
N LYS A 727 -8.96 -20.30 22.56
CA LYS A 727 -7.70 -19.77 23.14
C LYS A 727 -6.55 -19.79 22.14
N SER A 728 -6.38 -20.87 21.37
CA SER A 728 -5.34 -20.97 20.34
C SER A 728 -5.53 -19.92 19.24
N SER A 729 -6.76 -19.79 18.72
CA SER A 729 -7.10 -18.79 17.70
C SER A 729 -6.90 -17.36 18.21
N SER A 730 -7.31 -17.04 19.44
CA SER A 730 -7.10 -15.73 20.07
C SER A 730 -5.62 -15.41 20.33
N LYS A 731 -4.80 -16.42 20.65
CA LYS A 731 -3.33 -16.24 20.82
C LYS A 731 -2.66 -15.89 19.48
N VAL A 732 -3.08 -16.54 18.39
CA VAL A 732 -2.57 -16.23 17.04
C VAL A 732 -3.17 -14.91 16.51
N LEU A 733 -4.39 -14.55 16.90
CA LEU A 733 -4.99 -13.25 16.60
C LEU A 733 -4.17 -12.08 17.21
N LYS A 734 -3.82 -12.16 18.51
CA LYS A 734 -2.89 -11.19 19.15
C LYS A 734 -1.58 -11.05 18.36
N LEU A 735 -1.08 -12.17 17.81
CA LEU A 735 0.17 -12.24 17.07
C LEU A 735 0.08 -11.69 15.64
N CYS A 736 -1.05 -11.86 14.97
CA CYS A 736 -1.34 -11.21 13.69
C CYS A 736 -1.47 -9.69 13.86
N PHE A 737 -2.11 -9.22 14.94
CA PHE A 737 -2.17 -7.79 15.27
C PHE A 737 -0.77 -7.20 15.53
N LEU A 738 0.11 -7.91 16.25
CA LEU A 738 1.52 -7.51 16.41
C LEU A 738 2.26 -7.41 15.06
N LEU A 739 1.99 -8.33 14.12
CA LEU A 739 2.53 -8.29 12.76
C LEU A 739 1.94 -7.18 11.87
N GLN A 740 0.74 -6.69 12.20
CA GLN A 740 0.17 -5.46 11.64
C GLN A 740 0.64 -4.17 12.35
N GLY A 741 1.46 -4.28 13.41
CA GLY A 741 1.98 -3.14 14.17
C GLY A 741 1.06 -2.64 15.30
N MET A 742 0.05 -3.40 15.71
CA MET A 742 -0.85 -3.05 16.81
C MET A 742 -0.38 -3.69 18.14
N SER A 743 -0.24 -2.88 19.19
CA SER A 743 0.04 -3.36 20.55
C SER A 743 -1.25 -3.84 21.23
N ALA A 744 -1.34 -5.14 21.54
CA ALA A 744 -2.31 -5.64 22.49
C ALA A 744 -1.72 -5.53 23.90
N GLU A 745 -2.21 -4.58 24.70
CA GLU A 745 -1.90 -4.54 26.14
C GLU A 745 -2.53 -5.75 26.85
N ASP A 746 -1.88 -6.21 27.92
CA ASP A 746 -2.10 -7.57 28.45
C ASP A 746 -3.13 -7.64 29.59
N ASP A 747 -4.08 -6.71 29.60
CA ASP A 747 -5.15 -6.63 30.58
C ASP A 747 -6.21 -7.71 30.33
N GLY A 748 -6.19 -8.74 31.17
CA GLY A 748 -6.97 -9.98 31.06
C GLY A 748 -8.50 -9.87 31.21
N ASN A 749 -9.09 -8.71 30.96
CA ASN A 749 -10.54 -8.44 31.05
C ASN A 749 -11.14 -7.77 29.81
N VAL A 750 -10.37 -7.49 28.75
CA VAL A 750 -10.94 -6.94 27.51
C VAL A 750 -11.68 -8.04 26.74
N SER A 751 -12.99 -7.86 26.53
CA SER A 751 -13.75 -8.73 25.62
C SER A 751 -13.26 -8.52 24.18
N TYR A 752 -12.75 -9.59 23.56
CA TYR A 752 -12.09 -9.55 22.24
C TYR A 752 -12.98 -9.03 21.09
N ILE A 753 -14.29 -8.89 21.34
CA ILE A 753 -15.26 -8.21 20.47
C ILE A 753 -14.88 -6.72 20.27
N SER A 754 -14.28 -6.06 21.27
CA SER A 754 -13.91 -4.63 21.22
C SER A 754 -12.74 -4.32 20.27
N LEU A 755 -11.82 -5.26 20.07
CA LEU A 755 -10.59 -5.03 19.28
C LEU A 755 -10.82 -4.99 17.77
N ALA A 756 -11.83 -5.71 17.25
CA ALA A 756 -12.29 -5.58 15.86
C ALA A 756 -13.02 -4.24 15.58
N THR A 757 -13.25 -3.45 16.63
CA THR A 757 -14.04 -2.21 16.61
C THR A 757 -13.23 -1.01 17.07
N HIS A 758 -11.94 -1.21 17.34
CA HIS A 758 -11.08 -0.20 17.92
C HIS A 758 -10.76 0.87 16.87
N PRO A 759 -11.02 2.17 17.12
CA PRO A 759 -10.81 3.24 16.14
C PRO A 759 -9.34 3.53 15.77
N GLY A 760 -8.38 2.70 16.22
CA GLY A 760 -6.95 2.78 15.90
C GLY A 760 -6.52 1.96 14.68
N MET A 761 -7.44 1.45 13.86
CA MET A 761 -7.09 0.68 12.66
C MET A 761 -6.34 1.58 11.63
N PRO A 762 -5.14 1.20 11.15
CA PRO A 762 -4.41 2.02 10.17
C PRO A 762 -5.18 2.16 8.87
N ARG A 763 -5.48 3.39 8.44
CA ARG A 763 -6.27 3.72 7.23
C ARG A 763 -5.59 3.34 5.89
N ASN A 764 -4.47 2.62 5.93
CA ASN A 764 -3.58 2.37 4.80
C ASN A 764 -3.70 0.96 4.21
N SER A 765 -4.51 0.06 4.77
CA SER A 765 -4.88 -1.17 4.05
C SER A 765 -5.85 -0.82 2.92
N LYS A 766 -5.59 -1.29 1.69
CA LYS A 766 -6.40 -0.94 0.51
C LYS A 766 -7.81 -1.57 0.51
N ALA A 767 -8.17 -2.26 1.60
CA ALA A 767 -9.51 -2.76 1.85
C ALA A 767 -10.53 -1.64 2.17
N PHE A 768 -10.18 -0.63 2.97
CA PHE A 768 -11.16 0.31 3.57
C PHE A 768 -10.80 1.79 3.43
N SER A 769 -11.07 2.36 2.24
CA SER A 769 -11.00 3.81 1.99
C SER A 769 -12.38 4.48 2.03
N GLY A 770 -12.65 5.21 3.13
CA GLY A 770 -13.83 6.06 3.30
C GLY A 770 -13.88 6.67 4.71
N ASN A 771 -14.04 7.99 4.81
CA ASN A 771 -14.12 8.69 6.11
C ASN A 771 -15.44 8.37 6.82
N LEU A 772 -15.37 7.69 7.97
CA LEU A 772 -16.42 7.64 8.98
C LEU A 772 -15.83 7.23 10.34
N ASP A 773 -16.50 7.66 11.41
CA ASP A 773 -16.12 7.39 12.80
C ASP A 773 -16.15 5.88 13.07
N LEU A 774 -15.06 5.34 13.60
CA LEU A 774 -14.87 3.89 13.81
C LEU A 774 -15.44 3.39 15.16
N SER A 775 -15.88 4.29 16.04
CA SER A 775 -16.58 3.93 17.30
C SER A 775 -17.90 3.16 17.09
N VAL A 776 -18.40 3.10 15.86
CA VAL A 776 -19.72 2.53 15.52
C VAL A 776 -19.64 1.05 15.06
N LEU A 777 -18.48 0.40 15.20
CA LEU A 777 -18.30 -1.02 14.86
C LEU A 777 -18.73 -2.01 15.95
N ASN A 778 -19.24 -1.55 17.10
CA ASN A 778 -19.76 -2.45 18.14
C ASN A 778 -20.75 -3.48 17.53
N TRP A 779 -20.54 -4.77 17.78
CA TRP A 779 -21.31 -5.87 17.16
C TRP A 779 -22.81 -5.85 17.50
N ASP A 780 -23.21 -5.06 18.50
CA ASP A 780 -24.60 -4.75 18.84
C ASP A 780 -25.28 -3.71 17.92
N LYS A 781 -24.53 -3.03 17.03
CA LYS A 781 -25.04 -1.99 16.12
C LYS A 781 -24.64 -2.28 14.67
N LYS A 782 -25.27 -3.30 14.07
CA LYS A 782 -24.89 -3.91 12.78
C LYS A 782 -25.17 -3.08 11.50
N LEU A 783 -25.79 -1.91 11.63
CA LEU A 783 -26.21 -1.04 10.50
C LEU A 783 -25.05 -0.36 9.71
N PRO A 784 -23.97 0.16 10.33
CA PRO A 784 -22.99 0.96 9.62
C PRO A 784 -22.06 0.17 8.69
N ALA A 785 -21.69 -1.07 9.05
CA ALA A 785 -20.79 -1.90 8.23
C ALA A 785 -21.41 -2.25 6.87
N SER A 786 -22.71 -2.52 6.88
CA SER A 786 -23.53 -2.80 5.71
C SER A 786 -23.87 -1.52 4.93
N MET A 787 -24.04 -0.36 5.60
CA MET A 787 -24.05 0.95 4.95
C MET A 787 -22.71 1.30 4.26
N LEU A 788 -21.55 0.99 4.87
CA LEU A 788 -20.22 1.30 4.31
C LEU A 788 -20.00 0.61 2.96
N LEU A 789 -20.49 -0.62 2.85
CA LEU A 789 -20.46 -1.41 1.62
C LEU A 789 -21.53 -0.95 0.62
N LEU A 790 -22.69 -0.49 1.09
CA LEU A 790 -23.65 0.23 0.25
C LEU A 790 -23.11 1.56 -0.29
N THR A 791 -22.19 2.23 0.40
CA THR A 791 -21.47 3.38 -0.16
C THR A 791 -20.48 3.00 -1.28
N ARG A 792 -20.01 1.75 -1.36
CA ARG A 792 -19.35 1.24 -2.58
C ARG A 792 -20.37 0.87 -3.68
N ILE A 793 -21.58 0.44 -3.30
CA ILE A 793 -22.73 0.26 -4.21
C ILE A 793 -23.29 1.60 -4.72
N ARG A 794 -22.89 2.75 -4.15
CA ARG A 794 -23.29 4.09 -4.60
C ARG A 794 -22.90 4.42 -6.05
N ILE A 795 -21.97 3.67 -6.65
CA ILE A 795 -21.65 3.70 -8.08
C ILE A 795 -22.85 3.23 -8.95
N PHE A 796 -23.72 2.37 -8.41
CA PHE A 796 -24.82 1.73 -9.15
C PHE A 796 -26.15 2.49 -9.09
N LEU A 797 -26.21 3.63 -8.38
CA LEU A 797 -27.43 4.45 -8.21
C LEU A 797 -27.25 5.85 -8.83
N ASN A 798 -26.55 5.92 -9.96
CA ASN A 798 -26.36 7.14 -10.74
C ASN A 798 -27.65 7.47 -11.53
N PRO A 799 -28.21 8.70 -11.52
CA PRO A 799 -29.59 8.97 -12.00
C PRO A 799 -29.85 8.86 -13.51
N GLY A 800 -28.89 8.37 -14.30
CA GLY A 800 -28.90 8.41 -15.77
C GLY A 800 -29.34 7.13 -16.49
N TYR A 801 -29.64 6.04 -15.78
CA TYR A 801 -30.06 4.76 -16.38
C TYR A 801 -31.51 4.40 -16.01
N PRO A 802 -32.40 4.13 -16.99
CA PRO A 802 -33.77 3.71 -16.71
C PRO A 802 -33.79 2.30 -16.11
N TYR A 803 -34.30 2.19 -14.89
CA TYR A 803 -34.30 0.95 -14.09
C TYR A 803 -35.10 -0.21 -14.74
N GLU A 804 -36.05 0.09 -15.62
CA GLU A 804 -36.85 -0.93 -16.32
C GLU A 804 -36.02 -1.73 -17.34
N ASP A 805 -35.01 -1.15 -18.00
CA ASP A 805 -34.16 -1.87 -18.97
C ASP A 805 -33.14 -2.81 -18.27
N MET A 806 -32.90 -2.60 -16.96
CA MET A 806 -32.07 -3.47 -16.13
C MET A 806 -32.72 -4.84 -15.87
N LEU A 807 -34.04 -4.88 -15.69
CA LEU A 807 -34.81 -6.10 -15.51
C LEU A 807 -34.89 -6.94 -16.81
N GLY A 808 -34.76 -6.29 -17.98
CA GLY A 808 -34.81 -6.96 -19.28
C GLY A 808 -33.57 -7.80 -19.64
N ARG A 809 -32.42 -7.58 -18.99
CA ARG A 809 -31.14 -8.26 -19.34
C ARG A 809 -30.55 -9.19 -18.27
N GLY A 810 -31.15 -9.24 -17.07
CA GLY A 810 -30.93 -10.30 -16.07
C GLY A 810 -29.61 -10.31 -15.28
N MET A 811 -28.53 -9.66 -15.76
CA MET A 811 -27.24 -9.59 -15.05
C MET A 811 -26.66 -8.18 -14.98
N ILE A 812 -25.99 -7.86 -13.88
CA ILE A 812 -25.37 -6.55 -13.64
C ILE A 812 -23.99 -6.47 -14.33
N GLN A 813 -23.71 -5.32 -14.96
CA GLN A 813 -22.39 -4.96 -15.45
C GLN A 813 -21.74 -3.92 -14.53
N LEU A 814 -20.86 -4.36 -13.62
CA LEU A 814 -20.26 -3.49 -12.59
C LEU A 814 -19.15 -2.53 -13.11
N ASN A 815 -18.80 -2.57 -14.40
CA ASN A 815 -17.74 -1.73 -14.97
C ASN A 815 -17.95 -1.46 -16.47
N HIS A 816 -18.28 -0.22 -16.84
CA HIS A 816 -18.32 0.34 -18.21
C HIS A 816 -18.69 -0.64 -19.34
N GLY A 817 -19.88 -1.27 -19.27
CA GLY A 817 -20.40 -2.11 -20.35
C GLY A 817 -19.81 -3.52 -20.46
N ARG A 818 -18.94 -3.94 -19.52
CA ARG A 818 -18.30 -5.28 -19.54
C ARG A 818 -18.99 -6.28 -18.61
N PRO A 819 -19.19 -7.54 -19.04
CA PRO A 819 -19.60 -8.64 -18.16
C PRO A 819 -18.62 -8.80 -16.98
N GLN A 820 -19.15 -9.15 -15.82
CA GLN A 820 -18.36 -9.33 -14.59
C GLN A 820 -18.22 -10.82 -14.24
N PRO A 821 -17.12 -11.21 -13.57
CA PRO A 821 -17.01 -12.51 -12.93
C PRO A 821 -18.20 -12.76 -12.00
N LEU A 822 -18.89 -13.89 -12.19
CA LEU A 822 -20.06 -14.28 -11.40
C LEU A 822 -19.85 -14.26 -9.87
N PRO A 823 -18.66 -14.51 -9.31
CA PRO A 823 -18.49 -14.39 -7.86
C PRO A 823 -18.71 -12.98 -7.32
N TYR A 824 -18.39 -11.90 -8.05
CA TYR A 824 -18.72 -10.53 -7.59
C TYR A 824 -20.23 -10.28 -7.53
N VAL A 825 -21.00 -10.97 -8.39
CA VAL A 825 -22.46 -10.93 -8.39
C VAL A 825 -23.03 -11.63 -7.15
N ALA A 826 -22.48 -12.78 -6.76
CA ALA A 826 -22.81 -13.44 -5.50
C ALA A 826 -22.46 -12.55 -4.28
N ASN A 827 -21.30 -11.88 -4.29
CA ASN A 827 -20.92 -10.96 -3.21
C ASN A 827 -21.94 -9.82 -3.05
N ALA A 828 -22.34 -9.16 -4.15
CA ALA A 828 -23.35 -8.11 -4.11
C ALA A 828 -24.70 -8.62 -3.58
N ALA A 829 -25.08 -9.84 -3.96
CA ALA A 829 -26.30 -10.48 -3.48
C ALA A 829 -26.26 -10.78 -1.97
N PHE A 830 -25.15 -11.30 -1.43
CA PHE A 830 -24.94 -11.53 0.01
C PHE A 830 -25.06 -10.24 0.84
N LEU A 831 -24.50 -9.15 0.33
CA LEU A 831 -24.35 -7.90 1.09
C LEU A 831 -25.63 -7.05 1.07
N ALA A 832 -26.30 -6.97 -0.09
CA ALA A 832 -27.65 -6.41 -0.17
C ALA A 832 -28.62 -7.19 0.73
N SER A 833 -28.47 -8.53 0.74
CA SER A 833 -29.19 -9.44 1.61
C SER A 833 -29.01 -9.14 3.10
N LEU A 834 -27.76 -9.14 3.57
CA LEU A 834 -27.42 -8.89 4.98
C LEU A 834 -27.92 -7.51 5.45
N PHE A 835 -27.83 -6.48 4.58
CA PHE A 835 -28.36 -5.15 4.87
C PHE A 835 -29.88 -5.13 5.02
N VAL A 836 -30.63 -5.88 4.20
CA VAL A 836 -32.10 -5.99 4.34
C VAL A 836 -32.47 -6.55 5.71
N ASP A 837 -31.76 -7.58 6.20
CA ASP A 837 -32.01 -8.14 7.54
C ASP A 837 -31.74 -7.13 8.65
N TYR A 838 -30.64 -6.38 8.56
CA TYR A 838 -30.32 -5.35 9.55
C TYR A 838 -31.30 -4.17 9.53
N MET A 839 -31.73 -3.71 8.34
CA MET A 839 -32.72 -2.64 8.24
C MET A 839 -34.09 -3.07 8.75
N ASN A 840 -34.52 -4.31 8.44
CA ASN A 840 -35.71 -4.93 9.00
C ASN A 840 -35.65 -4.96 10.54
N ALA A 841 -34.51 -5.34 11.12
CA ALA A 841 -34.30 -5.35 12.58
C ALA A 841 -34.38 -3.93 13.21
N THR A 842 -34.15 -2.86 12.44
CA THR A 842 -34.34 -1.47 12.89
C THR A 842 -35.74 -0.89 12.60
N GLY A 843 -36.63 -1.63 11.94
CA GLY A 843 -37.96 -1.16 11.54
C GLY A 843 -37.96 -0.14 10.40
N ALA A 844 -36.83 0.06 9.72
CA ALA A 844 -36.69 1.05 8.65
C ALA A 844 -37.21 0.47 7.30
N PRO A 845 -38.13 1.16 6.57
CA PRO A 845 -38.73 0.62 5.34
C PRO A 845 -37.80 0.64 4.11
N GLY A 846 -36.65 1.29 4.21
CA GLY A 846 -35.70 1.51 3.12
C GLY A 846 -34.73 2.64 3.45
N PHE A 847 -33.97 3.10 2.46
CA PHE A 847 -32.95 4.13 2.61
C PHE A 847 -32.88 5.04 1.37
N PHE A 848 -32.36 6.25 1.53
CA PHE A 848 -32.16 7.19 0.42
C PHE A 848 -30.76 7.07 -0.17
N CYS A 849 -30.67 7.02 -1.49
CA CYS A 849 -29.43 7.15 -2.24
C CYS A 849 -29.52 8.35 -3.19
N GLY A 850 -28.92 9.47 -2.76
CA GLY A 850 -29.16 10.76 -3.41
C GLY A 850 -30.63 11.15 -3.25
N PRO A 851 -31.34 11.57 -4.32
CA PRO A 851 -32.76 11.89 -4.25
C PRO A 851 -33.68 10.65 -4.24
N ASN A 852 -33.15 9.45 -4.53
CA ASN A 852 -33.96 8.26 -4.78
C ASN A 852 -34.13 7.41 -3.51
N PHE A 853 -35.36 6.99 -3.22
CA PHE A 853 -35.65 6.03 -2.16
C PHE A 853 -35.53 4.59 -2.67
N VAL A 854 -34.78 3.75 -1.96
CA VAL A 854 -34.63 2.33 -2.23
C VAL A 854 -35.29 1.56 -1.10
N SER A 855 -36.36 0.81 -1.40
CA SER A 855 -37.05 -0.03 -0.42
C SER A 855 -36.25 -1.30 -0.12
N LEU A 856 -36.50 -1.91 1.05
CA LEU A 856 -35.88 -3.19 1.39
C LEU A 856 -36.32 -4.32 0.45
N ASP A 857 -37.58 -4.31 0.02
CA ASP A 857 -38.10 -5.23 -0.98
C ASP A 857 -37.36 -5.11 -2.34
N MET A 858 -36.97 -3.90 -2.75
CA MET A 858 -36.19 -3.70 -3.96
C MET A 858 -34.79 -4.32 -3.85
N LEU A 859 -34.11 -4.16 -2.71
CA LEU A 859 -32.83 -4.84 -2.44
C LEU A 859 -32.99 -6.37 -2.31
N GLN A 860 -34.10 -6.83 -1.74
CA GLN A 860 -34.40 -8.26 -1.62
C GLN A 860 -34.58 -8.90 -2.99
N ARG A 861 -35.45 -8.32 -3.84
CA ARG A 861 -35.68 -8.78 -5.22
C ARG A 861 -34.40 -8.74 -6.05
N PHE A 862 -33.56 -7.71 -5.85
CA PHE A 862 -32.22 -7.65 -6.41
C PHE A 862 -31.37 -8.86 -6.00
N ALA A 863 -31.18 -9.12 -4.71
CA ALA A 863 -30.33 -10.23 -4.23
C ALA A 863 -30.84 -11.60 -4.71
N THR A 864 -32.16 -11.83 -4.63
CA THR A 864 -32.81 -13.04 -5.16
C THR A 864 -32.57 -13.21 -6.66
N SER A 865 -32.76 -12.15 -7.47
CA SER A 865 -32.58 -12.22 -8.93
C SER A 865 -31.17 -12.65 -9.35
N GLN A 866 -30.14 -12.20 -8.61
CA GLN A 866 -28.76 -12.52 -8.93
C GLN A 866 -28.43 -13.99 -8.65
N MET A 867 -28.93 -14.54 -7.54
CA MET A 867 -28.77 -15.98 -7.26
C MET A 867 -29.62 -16.86 -8.16
N ASP A 868 -30.84 -16.44 -8.49
CA ASP A 868 -31.66 -17.09 -9.50
C ASP A 868 -30.96 -17.18 -10.87
N TYR A 869 -30.31 -16.09 -11.30
CA TYR A 869 -29.50 -16.07 -12.52
C TYR A 869 -28.36 -17.09 -12.46
N ILE A 870 -27.61 -17.13 -11.34
CA ILE A 870 -26.49 -18.06 -11.11
C ILE A 870 -26.96 -19.52 -11.17
N LEU A 871 -28.13 -19.83 -10.59
CA LEU A 871 -28.69 -21.18 -10.49
C LEU A 871 -29.43 -21.65 -11.76
N GLY A 872 -29.62 -20.78 -12.75
CA GLY A 872 -30.09 -21.18 -14.09
C GLY A 872 -31.28 -20.40 -14.65
N LYS A 873 -31.86 -19.45 -13.91
CA LYS A 873 -32.88 -18.51 -14.43
C LYS A 873 -32.22 -17.39 -15.25
N ASN A 874 -31.49 -17.79 -16.28
CA ASN A 874 -30.77 -16.93 -17.21
C ASN A 874 -31.11 -17.27 -18.67
N PRO A 875 -30.77 -16.42 -19.66
CA PRO A 875 -31.07 -16.67 -21.07
C PRO A 875 -30.51 -17.99 -21.63
N MET A 876 -29.41 -18.51 -21.04
CA MET A 876 -28.82 -19.79 -21.44
C MET A 876 -29.53 -21.01 -20.84
N LYS A 877 -30.47 -20.81 -19.90
CA LYS A 877 -31.16 -21.84 -19.09
C LYS A 877 -30.17 -22.83 -18.47
N MET A 878 -29.04 -22.32 -17.97
CA MET A 878 -27.88 -23.10 -17.56
C MET A 878 -27.41 -22.64 -16.18
N SER A 879 -27.38 -23.53 -15.21
CA SER A 879 -26.73 -23.26 -13.93
C SER A 879 -25.24 -23.03 -14.15
N TYR A 880 -24.67 -22.02 -13.50
CA TYR A 880 -23.22 -21.84 -13.42
C TYR A 880 -22.61 -22.60 -12.25
N VAL A 881 -23.43 -23.15 -11.34
CA VAL A 881 -23.03 -24.12 -10.30
C VAL A 881 -23.07 -25.54 -10.88
N VAL A 882 -21.93 -26.21 -10.89
CA VAL A 882 -21.74 -27.57 -11.42
C VAL A 882 -22.56 -28.58 -10.61
N GLY A 883 -23.28 -29.46 -11.32
CA GLY A 883 -24.19 -30.43 -10.72
C GLY A 883 -25.53 -29.86 -10.24
N PHE A 884 -25.80 -28.56 -10.43
CA PHE A 884 -27.08 -27.94 -10.13
C PHE A 884 -27.95 -27.78 -11.38
N GLY A 885 -29.26 -28.05 -11.27
CA GLY A 885 -30.19 -28.09 -12.40
C GLY A 885 -29.86 -29.17 -13.45
N ASN A 886 -30.59 -29.14 -14.57
CA ASN A 886 -30.46 -30.14 -15.65
C ASN A 886 -29.36 -29.79 -16.68
N LYS A 887 -28.84 -28.56 -16.65
CA LYS A 887 -27.84 -28.04 -17.59
C LYS A 887 -26.82 -27.20 -16.82
N PHE A 888 -25.57 -27.67 -16.78
CA PHE A 888 -24.45 -27.09 -16.06
C PHE A 888 -23.12 -27.42 -16.77
N PRO A 889 -21.99 -26.75 -16.45
CA PRO A 889 -20.70 -26.96 -17.12
C PRO A 889 -20.16 -28.37 -16.89
N ARG A 890 -19.60 -28.99 -17.95
CA ARG A 890 -19.02 -30.35 -17.89
C ARG A 890 -17.55 -30.40 -18.32
N HIS A 891 -16.91 -29.25 -18.50
CA HIS A 891 -15.53 -29.08 -18.91
C HIS A 891 -14.91 -27.99 -18.03
N VAL A 892 -14.72 -28.33 -16.76
CA VAL A 892 -14.25 -27.42 -15.72
C VAL A 892 -12.73 -27.45 -15.71
N HIS A 893 -12.09 -26.27 -15.73
CA HIS A 893 -10.64 -26.14 -15.64
C HIS A 893 -10.15 -26.53 -14.22
N HIS A 894 -10.09 -27.83 -13.95
CA HIS A 894 -9.78 -28.41 -12.65
C HIS A 894 -8.99 -29.72 -12.80
N ARG A 895 -7.75 -29.75 -12.31
CA ARG A 895 -6.80 -30.86 -12.56
C ARG A 895 -7.29 -32.20 -11.98
N GLY A 896 -7.85 -32.19 -10.77
CA GLY A 896 -8.37 -33.40 -10.12
C GLY A 896 -9.70 -33.94 -10.70
N ALA A 897 -10.40 -33.16 -11.54
CA ALA A 897 -11.69 -33.52 -12.11
C ALA A 897 -11.58 -34.02 -13.56
N SER A 898 -10.76 -33.34 -14.36
CA SER A 898 -10.51 -33.62 -15.78
C SER A 898 -9.76 -34.94 -16.03
N ILE A 899 -8.94 -35.41 -15.09
CA ILE A 899 -8.16 -36.64 -15.24
C ILE A 899 -8.93 -37.84 -14.65
N PRO A 900 -9.00 -39.00 -15.34
CA PRO A 900 -9.65 -40.20 -14.81
C PRO A 900 -8.99 -40.74 -13.53
N HIS A 901 -9.81 -41.30 -12.63
CA HIS A 901 -9.34 -42.00 -11.44
C HIS A 901 -9.39 -43.53 -11.64
N ASP A 902 -8.54 -44.02 -12.54
CA ASP A 902 -8.50 -45.43 -12.98
C ASP A 902 -7.33 -46.23 -12.38
N ASN A 903 -6.91 -45.88 -11.15
CA ASN A 903 -5.76 -46.45 -10.41
C ASN A 903 -4.39 -46.37 -11.12
N LYS A 904 -4.29 -45.67 -12.25
CA LYS A 904 -3.00 -45.34 -12.91
C LYS A 904 -2.46 -44.02 -12.36
N LYS A 905 -1.14 -43.91 -12.23
CA LYS A 905 -0.47 -42.63 -11.95
C LYS A 905 -0.27 -41.85 -13.25
N TYR A 906 -0.65 -40.58 -13.28
CA TYR A 906 -0.39 -39.70 -14.44
C TYR A 906 0.87 -38.85 -14.19
N SER A 907 1.71 -38.68 -15.21
CA SER A 907 2.91 -37.83 -15.14
C SER A 907 2.60 -36.35 -15.35
N CYS A 908 3.49 -35.48 -14.86
CA CYS A 908 3.43 -34.02 -14.94
C CYS A 908 2.91 -33.48 -16.29
N THR A 909 3.44 -33.99 -17.40
CA THR A 909 3.02 -33.58 -18.75
C THR A 909 1.93 -34.48 -19.35
N GLY A 910 1.80 -35.72 -18.89
CA GLY A 910 0.90 -36.73 -19.46
C GLY A 910 -0.59 -36.45 -19.25
N GLY A 911 -0.95 -35.60 -18.30
CA GLY A 911 -2.33 -35.21 -18.05
C GLY A 911 -2.85 -34.03 -18.88
N TRP A 912 -2.00 -33.23 -19.54
CA TRP A 912 -2.45 -32.06 -20.34
C TRP A 912 -3.46 -32.43 -21.44
N LYS A 913 -3.37 -33.66 -21.98
CA LYS A 913 -4.34 -34.20 -22.95
C LYS A 913 -5.78 -34.23 -22.45
N TRP A 914 -6.00 -34.20 -21.12
CA TRP A 914 -7.31 -34.17 -20.50
C TRP A 914 -7.86 -32.75 -20.35
N ARG A 915 -7.00 -31.72 -20.18
CA ARG A 915 -7.42 -30.30 -20.16
C ARG A 915 -8.11 -29.90 -21.47
N ASP A 916 -7.50 -30.28 -22.59
CA ASP A 916 -7.95 -29.87 -23.93
C ASP A 916 -8.95 -30.87 -24.55
N ASN A 917 -9.44 -31.82 -23.75
CA ASN A 917 -10.38 -32.84 -24.20
C ASN A 917 -11.78 -32.22 -24.43
N ARG A 918 -12.39 -32.53 -25.57
CA ARG A 918 -13.76 -32.09 -25.90
C ARG A 918 -14.84 -32.96 -25.27
N ASN A 919 -14.48 -34.12 -24.72
CA ASN A 919 -15.40 -34.93 -23.92
C ASN A 919 -15.60 -34.32 -22.53
N PRO A 920 -16.78 -34.49 -21.91
CA PRO A 920 -17.00 -34.14 -20.51
C PRO A 920 -15.91 -34.68 -19.58
N ASP A 921 -15.61 -33.92 -18.52
CA ASP A 921 -14.72 -34.38 -17.44
C ASP A 921 -15.22 -35.72 -16.88
N PRO A 922 -14.31 -36.68 -16.62
CA PRO A 922 -14.69 -37.98 -16.05
C PRO A 922 -15.30 -37.85 -14.64
N ASN A 923 -15.04 -36.74 -13.94
CA ASN A 923 -15.59 -36.49 -12.60
C ASN A 923 -16.21 -35.09 -12.56
N ASN A 924 -17.47 -34.97 -12.14
CA ASN A 924 -18.10 -33.67 -11.93
C ASN A 924 -17.66 -33.10 -10.57
N ILE A 925 -17.05 -31.91 -10.56
CA ILE A 925 -16.76 -31.16 -9.35
C ILE A 925 -18.03 -30.42 -8.85
N ILE A 926 -18.94 -31.19 -8.26
CA ILE A 926 -20.24 -30.73 -7.76
C ILE A 926 -20.05 -29.53 -6.82
N GLY A 927 -20.85 -28.48 -7.02
CA GLY A 927 -20.81 -27.25 -6.22
C GLY A 927 -19.88 -26.15 -6.72
N ALA A 928 -18.92 -26.45 -7.60
CA ALA A 928 -18.08 -25.42 -8.20
C ALA A 928 -18.91 -24.44 -9.02
N MET A 929 -18.71 -23.13 -8.84
CA MET A 929 -19.30 -22.11 -9.72
C MET A 929 -18.27 -21.73 -10.81
N VAL A 930 -18.66 -21.68 -12.07
CA VAL A 930 -17.74 -21.22 -13.14
C VAL A 930 -17.80 -19.70 -13.34
N GLY A 931 -16.78 -19.11 -13.99
CA GLY A 931 -16.60 -17.66 -14.09
C GLY A 931 -17.69 -16.86 -14.80
N GLY A 932 -18.50 -17.53 -15.63
CA GLY A 932 -19.53 -16.91 -16.47
C GLY A 932 -19.20 -16.99 -17.96
N PRO A 933 -20.00 -16.33 -18.83
CA PRO A 933 -19.92 -16.52 -20.27
C PRO A 933 -18.67 -15.94 -20.97
N ASP A 934 -17.96 -14.97 -20.37
CA ASP A 934 -16.95 -14.16 -21.10
C ASP A 934 -15.56 -14.03 -20.42
N GLN A 935 -15.26 -14.69 -19.28
CA GLN A 935 -13.96 -14.51 -18.59
C GLN A 935 -13.39 -15.77 -17.92
N LEU A 936 -12.05 -15.86 -17.91
CA LEU A 936 -11.26 -16.72 -17.02
C LEU A 936 -11.26 -16.15 -15.60
N THR A 937 -11.59 -16.96 -14.59
CA THR A 937 -11.70 -16.52 -13.19
C THR A 937 -11.16 -17.57 -12.23
N ASN A 938 -10.41 -17.17 -11.21
CA ASN A 938 -9.84 -18.10 -10.23
C ASN A 938 -10.89 -18.61 -9.22
N SER A 939 -10.86 -19.91 -8.98
CA SER A 939 -11.84 -20.75 -8.27
C SER A 939 -11.92 -20.60 -6.74
N VAL A 940 -11.65 -19.42 -6.18
CA VAL A 940 -11.52 -19.22 -4.72
C VAL A 940 -12.62 -18.38 -4.07
N MET A 941 -13.50 -17.77 -4.87
CA MET A 941 -14.58 -16.92 -4.35
C MET A 941 -15.91 -17.66 -4.09
N PHE A 942 -15.87 -18.93 -3.66
CA PHE A 942 -17.09 -19.75 -3.50
C PHE A 942 -17.74 -19.76 -2.12
N ALA A 943 -17.02 -19.35 -1.06
CA ALA A 943 -17.61 -19.18 0.27
C ALA A 943 -18.79 -18.19 0.29
N LEU A 944 -18.86 -17.30 -0.70
CA LEU A 944 -19.86 -16.24 -0.84
C LEU A 944 -21.18 -16.75 -1.46
N THR A 945 -21.10 -17.75 -2.33
CA THR A 945 -22.28 -18.51 -2.80
C THR A 945 -22.95 -19.22 -1.62
N ILE A 946 -22.16 -19.89 -0.77
CA ILE A 946 -22.63 -20.51 0.47
C ILE A 946 -23.26 -19.48 1.41
N ALA A 947 -22.63 -18.30 1.56
CA ALA A 947 -23.14 -17.23 2.42
C ALA A 947 -24.44 -16.58 1.90
N THR A 948 -24.64 -16.51 0.58
CA THR A 948 -25.89 -15.99 0.01
C THR A 948 -27.02 -17.02 0.08
N LEU A 949 -26.70 -18.28 -0.23
CA LEU A 949 -27.66 -19.39 -0.21
C LEU A 949 -28.10 -19.80 1.20
N SER A 950 -27.35 -19.45 2.24
CA SER A 950 -27.74 -19.70 3.64
C SER A 950 -28.76 -18.69 4.16
N ARG A 951 -28.85 -17.50 3.54
CA ARG A 951 -29.87 -16.50 3.87
C ARG A 951 -31.12 -16.64 3.02
N LEU A 952 -30.99 -16.82 1.70
CA LEU A 952 -32.15 -17.00 0.82
C LEU A 952 -33.00 -18.22 1.23
#